data_AF-A0A0T2KTS1-F1
#
_entry.id   AF-A0A0T2KTS1-F1
#
_cell.length_a   1.000
_cell.length_b   1.000
_cell.length_c   1.000
_cell.angle_alpha   90.00
_cell.angle_beta   90.00
_cell.angle_gamma   90.00
#
_symmetry.space_group_name_H-M   'P 1'
#
loop_
_entity.id
_entity.type
_entity.pdbx_description
1 polymer ?
#
loop_
_entity_poly.entity_id
_entity_poly.type
_entity_poly.pdbx_seq_one_letter_code
_entity_poly.pdbx_strand_id
1 'polypeptide(L)'
;MDAVWVGLGIAVLGLTLLDVFLTALNYDEAGFFAGRLASWQWSLIRQITRRLSRRWRPVVLRQVTGLQIMVTVLAWIGGVILGFGLIYLGLMQGKSFLYDGVHADLFGAIYFSAAQLATVGTSQLTPNTDVLRVLSIAETLTGVVLVSLILTFLLGIYDVISSLRSLSSQFFSAGRGVGEPIASLKPYFPEGRSRGLDGHLDSISDSFGSYTDGVRLHHAAYYFQSGRDTFSLPYSVRMLSGVIAGLRWGLPASNPVTQEPTLLPLTEQFDKFQAYMHPLLNWKSTDVPEALSRADFDRLIEADRKLHGSMNRRRAAKLADAGDPWVTRFAGVNRDMGELVQEAPFVDLEEAYARYLQWLPFAYHARQFTIAVSKDLDYQPVYSNGTDQVEDAVLIPPSPKKLPSRIRSFFHRRMTLIDPGLSRAIDALRVLGAAIFTVVVVVGVGFAATGSAPMQIAIFGGMITMFAASAAGAGRGRSGWGRFAGVVVIIPVLAAIGLDAIVPAGPLISAIVLVLLAFVGMILAGFGPMWGGFGQLAFVTFYFILLLRLSPREWLLYALTATLSVIVAVLIQAIPNRNAHARVVVGGVNALELRIARVMDPLIDTVSAARWDPDLRRRVHAELKQLHHAASFLSGQLVEPDSELGLTPGQLDALRMRVFDVELAVVNLATAARSATGLRVPVPIRALLAGELEHVQKHVREYPERPTWATSGDDSSAAVHPALAFRDPPVDWPPQARQVHRALYELVTATDALHTAGSAELGSNVTATDDQEEPADATAAWGAPPAADATSEGTASPTDATEDPASEGEAETDAAAAAGPAGATSPTSDADASPFAAPLRRAVQAALSTGLALWVGSLISTSYQYWAVMPAHQVLGETDGETYRKGTQRILATVAGATVGFGLAITVGSNPAVLLPALALTFFASTYFRAVSAPLSTFWQTMMFAMLYEYLGKLDTETIELRILETVVGAVIALVVAALILPTRTRTRLNTDTMRLVRTVKDVTERCLQRLSNDPAAAGFDRKSFAHEELQMTAQLRRVQATAAPLRRASGALDVHGIEGQLTALWALLLYTRHLIAATDALAPAENTLTADEWDQVRTVCEDDFDVLLTVLDGRLPAALQEDIPLADRDDSGDSRTLEAVLSSIARIDQTLAVMIDNAQPDTGRFARIRSALASK
;
A
#
# COMPACT_ATOMS: atom_id res chain seq x y z
N MET A 1 5.09 13.03 46.84
CA MET A 1 5.97 12.66 45.69
C MET A 1 6.46 13.90 44.95
N ASP A 2 6.74 15.00 45.65
CA ASP A 2 6.36 16.32 45.11
C ASP A 2 7.59 17.12 44.67
N ALA A 3 8.70 16.95 45.40
CA ALA A 3 10.03 17.31 44.94
C ALA A 3 10.43 16.61 43.62
N VAL A 4 9.82 15.46 43.30
CA VAL A 4 10.05 14.77 42.01
C VAL A 4 9.39 15.56 40.87
N TRP A 5 8.15 16.04 41.05
CA TRP A 5 7.47 16.87 40.05
C TRP A 5 8.15 18.23 39.88
N VAL A 6 8.56 18.89 40.97
CA VAL A 6 9.35 20.13 40.90
C VAL A 6 10.69 19.90 40.20
N GLY A 7 11.44 18.85 40.56
CA GLY A 7 12.72 18.52 39.93
C GLY A 7 12.59 18.18 38.45
N LEU A 8 11.55 17.43 38.07
CA LEU A 8 11.22 17.12 36.68
C LEU A 8 10.84 18.39 35.90
N GLY A 9 10.02 19.26 36.48
CA GLY A 9 9.63 20.53 35.86
C GLY A 9 10.80 21.47 35.65
N ILE A 10 11.71 21.59 36.63
CA ILE A 10 12.98 22.36 36.48
C ILE A 10 13.84 21.76 35.36
N ALA A 11 13.97 20.43 35.28
CA ALA A 11 14.73 19.77 34.23
C ALA A 11 14.12 20.01 32.83
N VAL A 12 12.81 19.85 32.68
CA VAL A 12 12.08 20.11 31.42
C VAL A 12 12.21 21.58 31.01
N LEU A 13 12.02 22.52 31.96
CA LEU A 13 12.14 23.95 31.70
C LEU A 13 13.57 24.33 31.29
N GLY A 14 14.57 23.87 32.04
CA GLY A 14 15.98 24.14 31.77
C GLY A 14 16.45 23.59 30.42
N LEU A 15 16.06 22.35 30.08
CA LEU A 15 16.34 21.75 28.78
C LEU A 15 15.64 22.51 27.64
N THR A 16 14.39 22.94 27.83
CA THR A 16 13.64 23.69 26.81
C THR A 16 14.26 25.07 26.57
N LEU A 17 14.59 25.82 27.63
CA LEU A 17 15.21 27.14 27.51
C LEU A 17 16.63 27.06 26.93
N LEU A 18 17.39 26.01 27.24
CA LEU A 18 18.69 25.75 26.62
C LEU A 18 18.54 25.41 25.13
N ASP A 19 17.56 24.59 24.74
CA ASP A 19 17.28 24.29 23.33
C ASP A 19 16.87 25.53 22.52
N VAL A 20 16.02 26.39 23.09
CA VAL A 20 15.64 27.69 22.51
C VAL A 20 16.89 28.57 22.35
N PHE A 21 17.70 28.71 23.40
CA PHE A 21 18.92 29.53 23.36
C PHE A 21 19.89 29.04 22.28
N LEU A 22 20.18 27.74 22.25
CA LEU A 22 21.09 27.17 21.24
C LEU A 22 20.54 27.34 19.83
N THR A 23 19.26 27.07 19.59
CA THR A 23 18.67 27.13 18.24
C THR A 23 18.45 28.56 17.73
N ALA A 24 18.30 29.55 18.61
CA ALA A 24 18.06 30.94 18.23
C ALA A 24 19.32 31.80 18.22
N LEU A 25 20.37 31.45 18.99
CA LEU A 25 21.54 32.31 19.21
C LEU A 25 22.91 31.61 19.02
N ASN A 26 23.01 30.28 18.95
CA ASN A 26 24.30 29.60 18.72
C ASN A 26 24.56 29.43 17.21
N TYR A 27 25.83 29.58 16.81
CA TYR A 27 26.26 29.61 15.41
C TYR A 27 26.45 28.21 14.79
N ASP A 28 26.96 27.25 15.58
CA ASP A 28 27.37 25.93 15.08
C ASP A 28 26.51 24.75 15.60
N GLU A 29 25.65 24.95 16.60
CA GLU A 29 24.89 23.87 17.24
C GLU A 29 23.39 23.88 16.89
N ALA A 30 22.94 22.85 16.16
CA ALA A 30 21.52 22.52 16.12
C ALA A 30 21.05 22.08 17.51
N GLY A 31 20.14 22.83 18.13
CA GLY A 31 19.62 22.53 19.47
C GLY A 31 19.20 21.07 19.66
N PHE A 32 19.50 20.52 20.85
CA PHE A 32 19.39 19.10 21.20
C PHE A 32 18.03 18.46 20.84
N PHE A 33 16.97 19.25 20.89
CA PHE A 33 15.61 18.84 20.60
C PHE A 33 15.13 19.41 19.26
N ALA A 34 15.28 20.70 18.99
CA ALA A 34 14.80 21.33 17.75
C ALA A 34 15.38 20.70 16.47
N GLY A 35 16.69 20.41 16.43
CA GLY A 35 17.33 19.78 15.26
C GLY A 35 16.88 18.32 15.02
N ARG A 36 16.65 17.57 16.10
CA ARG A 36 16.11 16.20 16.04
C ARG A 36 14.64 16.20 15.64
N LEU A 37 13.87 17.13 16.16
CA LEU A 37 12.47 17.35 15.82
C LEU A 37 12.32 17.71 14.33
N ALA A 38 13.16 18.61 13.80
CA ALA A 38 13.18 18.98 12.38
C ALA A 38 13.49 17.78 11.46
N SER A 39 14.56 17.02 11.74
CA SER A 39 14.94 15.86 10.92
C SER A 39 13.94 14.69 11.02
N TRP A 40 13.29 14.50 12.18
CA TRP A 40 12.19 13.55 12.36
C TRP A 40 10.94 13.98 11.57
N GLN A 41 10.55 15.26 11.65
CA GLN A 41 9.46 15.81 10.84
C GLN A 41 9.74 15.67 9.35
N TRP A 42 10.94 16.01 8.88
CA TRP A 42 11.33 15.81 7.49
C TRP A 42 11.20 14.35 7.06
N SER A 43 11.69 13.42 7.89
CA SER A 43 11.58 11.97 7.64
C SER A 43 10.13 11.50 7.55
N LEU A 44 9.27 11.96 8.45
CA LEU A 44 7.83 11.65 8.47
C LEU A 44 7.11 12.25 7.25
N ILE A 45 7.35 13.53 6.95
CA ILE A 45 6.75 14.21 5.80
C ILE A 45 7.20 13.55 4.51
N ARG A 46 8.49 13.23 4.35
CA ARG A 46 9.04 12.50 3.20
C ARG A 46 8.42 11.11 3.04
N GLN A 47 8.13 10.41 4.14
CA GLN A 47 7.41 9.13 4.09
C GLN A 47 5.95 9.30 3.63
N ILE A 48 5.31 10.44 3.94
CA ILE A 48 3.94 10.78 3.52
C ILE A 48 3.91 11.27 2.06
N THR A 49 4.75 12.24 1.70
CA THR A 49 4.80 12.84 0.34
C THR A 49 5.21 11.83 -0.72
N ARG A 50 6.05 10.85 -0.37
CA ARG A 50 6.33 9.68 -1.22
C ARG A 50 5.09 8.87 -1.57
N ARG A 51 4.05 8.83 -0.72
CA ARG A 51 2.79 8.12 -0.99
C ARG A 51 1.75 9.00 -1.72
N LEU A 52 2.02 10.29 -1.94
CA LEU A 52 1.14 11.19 -2.66
C LEU A 52 1.41 11.15 -4.17
N SER A 53 0.37 11.34 -4.97
CA SER A 53 0.50 11.43 -6.42
C SER A 53 1.23 12.70 -6.86
N ARG A 54 1.84 12.64 -8.05
CA ARG A 54 2.69 13.69 -8.67
C ARG A 54 2.07 15.10 -8.62
N ARG A 55 0.73 15.20 -8.69
CA ARG A 55 -0.03 16.47 -8.62
C ARG A 55 0.02 17.15 -7.24
N TRP A 56 0.00 16.40 -6.15
CA TRP A 56 -0.13 16.96 -4.79
C TRP A 56 1.21 17.12 -4.07
N ARG A 57 2.22 16.31 -4.43
CA ARG A 57 3.53 16.33 -3.79
C ARG A 57 4.19 17.73 -3.76
N PRO A 58 4.22 18.54 -4.84
CA PRO A 58 4.80 19.89 -4.79
C PRO A 58 4.02 20.85 -3.88
N VAL A 59 2.70 20.68 -3.78
CA VAL A 59 1.85 21.53 -2.92
C VAL A 59 2.11 21.26 -1.45
N VAL A 60 2.28 19.98 -1.07
CA VAL A 60 2.59 19.59 0.31
C VAL A 60 4.05 19.94 0.67
N LEU A 61 5.00 19.71 -0.23
CA LEU A 61 6.41 20.09 0.00
C LEU A 61 6.57 21.60 0.27
N ARG A 62 5.81 22.47 -0.42
CA ARG A 62 5.80 23.92 -0.17
C ARG A 62 5.39 24.32 1.26
N GLN A 63 4.68 23.48 1.99
CA GLN A 63 4.22 23.77 3.35
C GLN A 63 5.18 23.27 4.43
N VAL A 64 6.23 22.52 4.07
CA VAL A 64 7.17 21.88 5.01
C VAL A 64 7.79 22.90 5.95
N THR A 65 8.40 23.97 5.42
CA THR A 65 9.11 24.96 6.23
C THR A 65 8.18 25.66 7.21
N GLY A 66 6.98 26.06 6.77
CA GLY A 66 6.00 26.72 7.63
C GLY A 66 5.46 25.80 8.73
N LEU A 67 5.17 24.55 8.38
CA LEU A 67 4.77 23.52 9.36
C LEU A 67 5.89 23.25 10.37
N GLN A 68 7.14 23.20 9.92
CA GLN A 68 8.30 22.91 10.76
C GLN A 68 8.59 24.03 11.74
N ILE A 69 8.56 25.29 11.30
CA ILE A 69 8.66 26.46 12.19
C ILE A 69 7.53 26.42 13.22
N MET A 70 6.28 26.22 12.79
CA MET A 70 5.11 26.20 13.67
C MET A 70 5.21 25.11 14.73
N VAL A 71 5.60 23.88 14.37
CA VAL A 71 5.71 22.77 15.32
C VAL A 71 6.89 22.96 16.27
N THR A 72 8.02 23.51 15.83
CA THR A 72 9.15 23.86 16.73
C THR A 72 8.74 24.93 17.74
N VAL A 73 8.09 26.01 17.30
CA VAL A 73 7.58 27.07 18.18
C VAL A 73 6.54 26.53 19.18
N LEU A 74 5.59 25.70 18.73
CA LEU A 74 4.62 25.04 19.61
C LEU A 74 5.29 24.10 20.61
N ALA A 75 6.37 23.43 20.25
CA ALA A 75 7.09 22.55 21.17
C ALA A 75 7.88 23.34 22.23
N TRP A 76 8.44 24.51 21.89
CA TRP A 76 9.06 25.40 22.88
C TRP A 76 8.03 26.01 23.84
N ILE A 77 6.91 26.54 23.32
CA ILE A 77 5.80 27.04 24.15
C ILE A 77 5.27 25.92 25.05
N GLY A 78 4.99 24.74 24.48
CA GLY A 78 4.54 23.58 25.24
C GLY A 78 5.54 23.07 26.28
N GLY A 79 6.84 23.09 25.98
CA GLY A 79 7.90 22.71 26.91
C GLY A 79 8.05 23.67 28.09
N VAL A 80 7.89 24.98 27.85
CA VAL A 80 7.88 25.99 28.92
C VAL A 80 6.61 25.85 29.78
N ILE A 81 5.42 25.72 29.16
CA ILE A 81 4.15 25.48 29.88
C ILE A 81 4.21 24.19 30.71
N LEU A 82 4.76 23.11 30.15
CA LEU A 82 4.90 21.85 30.86
C LEU A 82 5.93 21.95 31.99
N GLY A 83 7.04 22.64 31.76
CA GLY A 83 8.08 22.86 32.78
C GLY A 83 7.54 23.62 34.00
N PHE A 84 6.94 24.79 33.80
CA PHE A 84 6.31 25.55 34.87
C PHE A 84 5.08 24.83 35.46
N GLY A 85 4.22 24.24 34.63
CA GLY A 85 3.06 23.44 35.07
C GLY A 85 3.44 22.28 35.99
N LEU A 86 4.53 21.56 35.72
CA LEU A 86 5.03 20.50 36.61
C LEU A 86 5.62 21.06 37.93
N ILE A 87 6.26 22.24 37.89
CA ILE A 87 6.69 22.94 39.10
C ILE A 87 5.47 23.34 39.94
N TYR A 88 4.44 23.93 39.33
CA TYR A 88 3.21 24.30 40.03
C TYR A 88 2.48 23.08 40.60
N LEU A 89 2.38 21.98 39.86
CA LEU A 89 1.76 20.74 40.34
C LEU A 89 2.44 20.23 41.62
N GLY A 90 3.78 20.26 41.68
CA GLY A 90 4.52 19.90 42.89
C GLY A 90 4.35 20.89 44.06
N LEU A 91 3.91 22.12 43.79
CA LEU A 91 3.69 23.19 44.78
C LEU A 91 2.20 23.44 45.12
N MET A 92 1.26 22.83 44.38
CA MET A 92 -0.19 22.89 44.60
C MET A 92 -0.62 22.01 45.78
N GLN A 93 -0.14 22.39 46.98
CA GLN A 93 -0.43 21.70 48.23
C GLN A 93 -1.10 22.64 49.25
N GLY A 94 -2.06 22.12 50.01
CA GLY A 94 -2.72 22.85 51.10
C GLY A 94 -3.32 24.18 50.65
N LYS A 95 -2.88 25.28 51.28
CA LYS A 95 -3.35 26.66 51.01
C LYS A 95 -2.38 27.48 50.13
N SER A 96 -1.50 26.83 49.37
CA SER A 96 -0.51 27.53 48.52
C SER A 96 -1.14 28.29 47.34
N PHE A 97 -2.30 27.84 46.88
CA PHE A 97 -3.15 28.54 45.92
C PHE A 97 -4.54 28.77 46.52
N LEU A 98 -5.21 29.82 46.03
CA LEU A 98 -6.66 29.98 46.15
C LEU A 98 -7.31 29.39 44.88
N TYR A 99 -8.31 28.53 45.09
CA TYR A 99 -8.99 27.77 44.05
C TYR A 99 -10.45 28.23 43.95
N ASP A 100 -10.89 28.61 42.75
CA ASP A 100 -12.28 28.96 42.45
C ASP A 100 -12.75 28.19 41.19
N GLY A 101 -13.57 27.16 41.41
CA GLY A 101 -14.12 26.29 40.36
C GLY A 101 -13.15 25.28 39.72
N VAL A 102 -11.86 25.28 40.07
CA VAL A 102 -10.82 24.40 39.48
C VAL A 102 -10.12 23.57 40.56
N HIS A 103 -9.80 22.31 40.26
CA HIS A 103 -9.13 21.39 41.19
C HIS A 103 -7.59 21.48 41.13
N ALA A 104 -6.94 21.01 42.20
CA ALA A 104 -5.49 20.90 42.32
C ALA A 104 -4.95 19.66 41.60
N ASP A 105 -5.05 19.65 40.27
CA ASP A 105 -4.62 18.55 39.41
C ASP A 105 -3.63 19.01 38.31
N LEU A 106 -3.13 18.06 37.51
CA LEU A 106 -2.22 18.34 36.41
C LEU A 106 -2.82 19.31 35.38
N PHE A 107 -4.14 19.28 35.17
CA PHE A 107 -4.81 20.15 34.22
C PHE A 107 -4.87 21.59 34.75
N GLY A 108 -5.24 21.79 36.01
CA GLY A 108 -5.22 23.10 36.69
C GLY A 108 -3.82 23.72 36.71
N ALA A 109 -2.79 22.93 36.96
CA ALA A 109 -1.39 23.39 36.95
C ALA A 109 -0.90 23.82 35.55
N ILE A 110 -1.22 23.03 34.51
CA ILE A 110 -0.94 23.39 33.10
C ILE A 110 -1.75 24.60 32.66
N TYR A 111 -3.02 24.70 33.06
CA TYR A 111 -3.91 25.82 32.74
C TYR A 111 -3.40 27.13 33.33
N PHE A 112 -3.00 27.13 34.60
CA PHE A 112 -2.40 28.31 35.26
C PHE A 112 -1.12 28.77 34.55
N SER A 113 -0.20 27.84 34.26
CA SER A 113 1.05 28.12 33.53
C SER A 113 0.77 28.68 32.13
N ALA A 114 -0.12 28.06 31.35
CA ALA A 114 -0.47 28.52 30.01
C ALA A 114 -1.02 29.95 30.01
N ALA A 115 -1.87 30.30 30.98
CA ALA A 115 -2.44 31.63 31.12
C ALA A 115 -1.42 32.68 31.59
N GLN A 116 -0.48 32.30 32.46
CA GLN A 116 0.56 33.17 32.98
C GLN A 116 1.65 33.46 31.93
N LEU A 117 2.02 32.44 31.14
CA LEU A 117 2.91 32.58 29.97
C LEU A 117 2.27 33.44 28.87
N ALA A 118 0.96 33.28 28.64
CA ALA A 118 0.19 34.09 27.69
C ALA A 118 -0.03 35.55 28.15
N THR A 119 0.41 35.90 29.37
CA THR A 119 0.23 37.21 30.02
C THR A 119 -1.24 37.60 30.34
N VAL A 120 -2.20 36.69 30.11
CA VAL A 120 -3.63 36.86 30.43
C VAL A 120 -3.90 36.70 31.93
N GLY A 121 -3.20 35.78 32.58
CA GLY A 121 -3.46 35.37 33.96
C GLY A 121 -4.79 34.62 34.15
N THR A 122 -5.09 34.18 35.37
CA THR A 122 -6.38 33.54 35.72
C THR A 122 -6.94 34.11 37.01
N SER A 123 -8.24 34.34 37.07
CA SER A 123 -8.94 34.61 38.35
C SER A 123 -9.21 33.34 39.17
N GLN A 124 -9.32 32.19 38.51
CA GLN A 124 -9.71 30.91 39.11
C GLN A 124 -8.62 30.24 39.96
N LEU A 125 -7.35 30.57 39.69
CA LEU A 125 -6.19 30.09 40.43
C LEU A 125 -5.30 31.28 40.78
N THR A 126 -5.16 31.59 42.07
CA THR A 126 -4.35 32.73 42.53
C THR A 126 -3.25 32.27 43.50
N PRO A 127 -1.96 32.60 43.27
CA PRO A 127 -0.86 32.21 44.16
C PRO A 127 -0.92 32.96 45.50
N ASN A 128 -0.95 32.19 46.59
CA ASN A 128 -1.12 32.69 47.96
C ASN A 128 0.22 32.89 48.70
N THR A 129 1.33 32.36 48.17
CA THR A 129 2.68 32.52 48.76
C THR A 129 3.56 33.43 47.90
N ASP A 130 4.48 34.16 48.53
CA ASP A 130 5.36 35.10 47.82
C ASP A 130 6.32 34.38 46.85
N VAL A 131 6.75 33.16 47.17
CA VAL A 131 7.54 32.33 46.26
C VAL A 131 6.78 32.01 44.97
N LEU A 132 5.49 31.66 45.06
CA LEU A 132 4.66 31.39 43.89
C LEU A 132 4.37 32.65 43.07
N ARG A 133 4.22 33.81 43.73
CA ARG A 133 4.07 35.11 43.04
C ARG A 133 5.33 35.52 42.29
N VAL A 134 6.51 35.33 42.88
CA VAL A 134 7.80 35.56 42.21
C VAL A 134 7.96 34.59 41.04
N LEU A 135 7.58 33.32 41.20
CA LEU A 135 7.64 32.31 40.14
C LEU A 135 6.71 32.66 38.97
N SER A 136 5.48 33.11 39.24
CA SER A 136 4.53 33.52 38.19
C SER A 136 4.97 34.79 37.46
N ILE A 137 5.60 35.75 38.16
CA ILE A 137 6.25 36.90 37.51
C ILE A 137 7.42 36.45 36.63
N ALA A 138 8.25 35.52 37.11
CA ALA A 138 9.38 34.99 36.35
C ALA A 138 8.93 34.23 35.09
N GLU A 139 7.83 33.48 35.15
CA GLU A 139 7.20 32.83 33.99
C GLU A 139 6.73 33.84 32.95
N THR A 140 6.01 34.90 33.36
CA THR A 140 5.58 35.97 32.46
C THR A 140 6.77 36.67 31.79
N LEU A 141 7.84 36.97 32.53
CA LEU A 141 9.08 37.51 31.97
C LEU A 141 9.75 36.53 30.99
N THR A 142 9.74 35.23 31.33
CA THR A 142 10.25 34.17 30.44
C THR A 142 9.44 34.11 29.14
N GLY A 143 8.12 34.30 29.19
CA GLY A 143 7.26 34.38 28.01
C GLY A 143 7.62 35.54 27.08
N VAL A 144 7.91 36.73 27.63
CA VAL A 144 8.35 37.90 26.84
C VAL A 144 9.70 37.63 26.15
N VAL A 145 10.67 37.05 26.88
CA VAL A 145 11.97 36.66 26.30
C VAL A 145 11.81 35.58 25.23
N LEU A 146 10.96 34.58 25.47
CA LEU A 146 10.68 33.49 24.55
C LEU A 146 10.09 34.01 23.22
N VAL A 147 9.15 34.95 23.27
CA VAL A 147 8.59 35.60 22.06
C VAL A 147 9.68 36.34 21.27
N SER A 148 10.60 37.03 21.95
CA SER A 148 11.74 37.69 21.29
C SER A 148 12.66 36.69 20.60
N LEU A 149 13.00 35.57 21.25
CA LEU A 149 13.85 34.52 20.67
C LEU A 149 13.17 33.78 19.51
N ILE A 150 11.86 33.53 19.61
CA ILE A 150 11.04 32.99 18.50
C ILE A 150 11.09 33.93 17.29
N LEU A 151 10.97 35.25 17.51
CA LEU A 151 11.04 36.24 16.43
C LEU A 151 12.45 36.26 15.79
N THR A 152 13.51 36.23 16.59
CA THR A 152 14.91 36.14 16.09
C THR A 152 15.11 34.91 15.22
N PHE A 153 14.70 33.73 15.70
CA PHE A 153 14.75 32.47 14.95
C PHE A 153 13.94 32.50 13.64
N LEU A 154 12.74 33.08 13.68
CA LEU A 154 11.88 33.21 12.50
C LEU A 154 12.50 34.13 11.45
N LEU A 155 12.99 35.30 11.84
CA LEU A 155 13.62 36.26 10.94
C LEU A 155 14.86 35.66 10.27
N GLY A 156 15.75 35.05 11.04
CA GLY A 156 16.97 34.46 10.50
C GLY A 156 16.71 33.30 9.54
N ILE A 157 15.66 32.47 9.73
CA ILE A 157 15.25 31.48 8.72
C ILE A 157 14.84 32.17 7.40
N TYR A 158 14.10 33.29 7.46
CA TYR A 158 13.77 34.05 6.26
C TYR A 158 15.01 34.65 5.58
N ASP A 159 16.02 35.06 6.35
CA ASP A 159 17.29 35.55 5.81
C ASP A 159 18.03 34.44 5.05
N VAL A 160 18.12 33.21 5.57
CA VAL A 160 18.69 32.06 4.83
C VAL A 160 17.94 31.79 3.52
N ILE A 161 16.60 31.83 3.56
CA ILE A 161 15.75 31.63 2.36
C ILE A 161 15.95 32.76 1.36
N SER A 162 16.19 33.99 1.83
CA SER A 162 16.52 35.16 1.02
C SER A 162 17.89 35.01 0.36
N SER A 163 18.93 34.59 1.10
CA SER A 163 20.27 34.29 0.57
C SER A 163 20.22 33.19 -0.49
N LEU A 164 19.48 32.11 -0.25
CA LEU A 164 19.27 31.06 -1.26
C LEU A 164 18.60 31.61 -2.53
N ARG A 165 17.64 32.54 -2.37
CA ARG A 165 16.95 33.17 -3.49
C ARG A 165 17.87 34.10 -4.28
N SER A 166 18.71 34.87 -3.60
CA SER A 166 19.76 35.70 -4.21
C SER A 166 20.68 34.83 -5.06
N LEU A 167 21.28 33.80 -4.45
CA LEU A 167 22.15 32.84 -5.13
C LEU A 167 21.46 32.17 -6.32
N SER A 168 20.22 31.69 -6.15
CA SER A 168 19.44 31.09 -7.23
C SER A 168 19.21 32.05 -8.40
N SER A 169 19.07 33.35 -8.13
CA SER A 169 18.80 34.37 -9.15
C SER A 169 20.02 34.82 -9.94
N GLN A 170 21.25 34.59 -9.44
CA GLN A 170 22.48 34.87 -10.17
C GLN A 170 22.58 34.08 -11.49
N PHE A 171 22.10 32.83 -11.48
CA PHE A 171 22.24 31.89 -12.60
C PHE A 171 21.11 32.02 -13.65
N PHE A 172 20.68 33.24 -13.96
CA PHE A 172 19.53 33.49 -14.84
C PHE A 172 19.84 33.22 -16.32
N SER A 173 18.99 32.42 -16.98
CA SER A 173 19.00 32.20 -18.43
C SER A 173 17.69 32.66 -19.07
N ALA A 174 17.76 33.43 -20.15
CA ALA A 174 16.59 33.90 -20.89
C ALA A 174 15.92 32.77 -21.71
N GLY A 175 15.10 31.94 -21.06
CA GLY A 175 14.35 30.85 -21.68
C GLY A 175 13.38 30.17 -20.71
N ARG A 176 12.44 29.37 -21.23
CA ARG A 176 11.56 28.52 -20.40
C ARG A 176 12.30 27.23 -20.01
N GLY A 177 13.20 27.30 -19.04
CA GLY A 177 13.95 26.12 -18.58
C GLY A 177 14.91 26.41 -17.42
N VAL A 178 15.51 25.34 -16.91
CA VAL A 178 16.69 25.38 -16.03
C VAL A 178 17.91 25.56 -16.94
N GLY A 179 18.56 26.73 -16.89
CA GLY A 179 19.70 27.03 -17.75
C GLY A 179 20.88 26.07 -17.55
N GLU A 180 21.73 25.92 -18.57
CA GLU A 180 23.01 25.25 -18.40
C GLU A 180 23.98 26.15 -17.61
N PRO A 181 24.87 25.61 -16.75
CA PRO A 181 25.77 26.42 -15.94
C PRO A 181 26.62 27.37 -16.77
N ILE A 182 27.22 26.87 -17.86
CA ILE A 182 28.07 27.65 -18.76
C ILE A 182 27.24 28.66 -19.56
N ALA A 183 26.04 28.29 -20.04
CA ALA A 183 25.15 29.21 -20.73
C ALA A 183 24.72 30.42 -19.87
N SER A 184 24.68 30.28 -18.54
CA SER A 184 24.40 31.41 -17.63
C SER A 184 25.49 32.50 -17.65
N LEU A 185 26.72 32.15 -18.07
CA LEU A 185 27.84 33.10 -18.19
C LEU A 185 27.77 33.96 -19.47
N LYS A 186 26.96 33.58 -20.47
CA LYS A 186 26.88 34.25 -21.78
C LYS A 186 26.76 35.79 -21.74
N PRO A 187 26.02 36.43 -20.80
CA PRO A 187 25.96 37.89 -20.70
C PRO A 187 27.31 38.56 -20.38
N TYR A 188 28.23 37.84 -19.73
CA TYR A 188 29.54 38.33 -19.29
C TYR A 188 30.65 38.11 -20.33
N PHE A 189 30.34 37.49 -21.47
CA PHE A 189 31.26 37.25 -22.59
C PHE A 189 30.80 37.91 -23.90
N PRO A 190 30.55 39.23 -23.94
CA PRO A 190 30.31 39.93 -25.20
C PRO A 190 31.53 39.81 -26.12
N GLU A 191 31.32 39.41 -27.37
CA GLU A 191 32.38 39.28 -28.40
C GLU A 191 33.55 38.36 -27.98
N GLY A 192 33.31 37.38 -27.10
CA GLY A 192 34.34 36.45 -26.63
C GLY A 192 35.22 36.96 -25.48
N ARG A 193 35.03 38.20 -25.00
CA ARG A 193 35.86 38.81 -23.94
C ARG A 193 35.09 38.92 -22.64
N SER A 194 35.72 38.60 -21.51
CA SER A 194 35.12 38.79 -20.20
C SER A 194 34.86 40.28 -19.91
N ARG A 195 33.67 40.60 -19.39
CA ARG A 195 33.29 41.95 -18.97
C ARG A 195 32.34 41.92 -17.78
N GLY A 196 32.79 42.44 -16.63
CA GLY A 196 32.01 42.43 -15.38
C GLY A 196 31.84 41.05 -14.76
N LEU A 197 32.72 40.11 -15.12
CA LEU A 197 32.73 38.74 -14.58
C LEU A 197 33.18 38.72 -13.11
N ASP A 198 34.18 39.55 -12.79
CA ASP A 198 34.66 39.88 -11.44
C ASP A 198 33.51 40.16 -10.47
N GLY A 199 32.72 41.21 -10.73
CA GLY A 199 31.60 41.61 -9.87
C GLY A 199 30.45 40.60 -9.82
N HIS A 200 30.31 39.74 -10.83
CA HIS A 200 29.35 38.64 -10.79
C HIS A 200 29.82 37.49 -9.91
N LEU A 201 31.11 37.13 -9.98
CA LEU A 201 31.73 36.12 -9.13
C LEU A 201 31.75 36.55 -7.65
N ASP A 202 32.01 37.83 -7.37
CA ASP A 202 31.84 38.40 -6.02
C ASP A 202 30.38 38.24 -5.54
N SER A 203 29.39 38.62 -6.35
CA SER A 203 27.97 38.51 -5.97
C SER A 203 27.50 37.06 -5.77
N ILE A 204 28.07 36.10 -6.50
CA ILE A 204 27.88 34.65 -6.28
C ILE A 204 28.54 34.23 -4.96
N SER A 205 29.80 34.62 -4.71
CA SER A 205 30.54 34.31 -3.49
C SER A 205 29.84 34.84 -2.23
N ASP A 206 29.42 36.11 -2.24
CA ASP A 206 28.68 36.73 -1.13
C ASP A 206 27.34 36.04 -0.87
N SER A 207 26.57 35.76 -1.94
CA SER A 207 25.27 35.10 -1.82
C SER A 207 25.39 33.64 -1.35
N PHE A 208 26.45 32.94 -1.78
CA PHE A 208 26.73 31.57 -1.37
C PHE A 208 27.25 31.53 0.07
N GLY A 209 28.24 32.36 0.43
CA GLY A 209 28.75 32.51 1.78
C GLY A 209 27.64 32.79 2.79
N SER A 210 26.84 33.82 2.53
CA SER A 210 25.67 34.19 3.36
C SER A 210 24.69 33.03 3.52
N TYR A 211 24.45 32.24 2.47
CA TYR A 211 23.61 31.05 2.55
C TYR A 211 24.26 29.93 3.38
N THR A 212 25.55 29.67 3.21
CA THR A 212 26.26 28.60 3.93
C THR A 212 26.36 28.88 5.43
N ASP A 213 26.60 30.14 5.82
CA ASP A 213 26.62 30.57 7.21
C ASP A 213 25.20 30.60 7.80
N GLY A 214 24.21 31.06 7.03
CA GLY A 214 22.80 30.98 7.41
C GLY A 214 22.32 29.55 7.68
N VAL A 215 22.71 28.57 6.87
CA VAL A 215 22.34 27.15 7.09
C VAL A 215 23.03 26.53 8.31
N ARG A 216 24.21 27.01 8.70
CA ARG A 216 24.88 26.62 9.96
C ARG A 216 24.11 27.16 11.17
N LEU A 217 23.76 28.43 11.17
CA LEU A 217 23.04 29.06 12.28
C LEU A 217 21.58 28.56 12.36
N HIS A 218 20.94 28.32 11.21
CA HIS A 218 19.55 27.88 11.13
C HIS A 218 19.37 26.61 10.28
N HIS A 219 19.85 25.48 10.82
CA HIS A 219 19.69 24.13 10.24
C HIS A 219 18.26 23.81 9.74
N ALA A 220 17.22 24.36 10.37
CA ALA A 220 15.84 24.18 9.94
C ALA A 220 15.57 24.66 8.50
N ALA A 221 16.29 25.71 8.04
CA ALA A 221 16.17 26.27 6.70
C ALA A 221 16.73 25.36 5.60
N TYR A 222 17.58 24.37 5.93
CA TYR A 222 18.08 23.37 4.97
C TYR A 222 16.92 22.62 4.28
N TYR A 223 15.87 22.28 5.02
CA TYR A 223 14.69 21.56 4.51
C TYR A 223 13.71 22.45 3.69
N PHE A 224 14.10 23.69 3.36
CA PHE A 224 13.25 24.61 2.60
C PHE A 224 12.92 24.09 1.19
N GLN A 225 11.63 24.19 0.83
CA GLN A 225 11.09 23.74 -0.45
C GLN A 225 10.22 24.83 -1.07
N SER A 226 10.72 25.53 -2.09
CA SER A 226 9.92 26.50 -2.86
C SER A 226 8.85 25.84 -3.76
N GLY A 227 9.02 24.55 -4.07
CA GLY A 227 8.29 23.86 -5.13
C GLY A 227 8.42 24.54 -6.50
N ARG A 228 9.55 25.23 -6.76
CA ARG A 228 9.99 25.70 -8.08
C ARG A 228 11.37 25.11 -8.37
N ASP A 229 11.60 24.71 -9.61
CA ASP A 229 12.81 23.97 -9.98
C ASP A 229 14.10 24.83 -9.97
N THR A 230 13.95 26.14 -10.17
CA THR A 230 15.06 27.11 -10.17
C THR A 230 15.30 27.79 -8.83
N PHE A 231 14.50 27.53 -7.79
CA PHE A 231 14.67 28.13 -6.46
C PHE A 231 14.86 27.02 -5.42
N SER A 232 16.04 26.41 -5.45
CA SER A 232 16.38 25.28 -4.58
C SER A 232 17.89 25.15 -4.39
N LEU A 233 18.28 24.48 -3.31
CA LEU A 233 19.68 24.15 -3.06
C LEU A 233 20.28 23.22 -4.13
N PRO A 234 19.62 22.11 -4.56
CA PRO A 234 20.11 21.27 -5.65
C PRO A 234 20.40 22.03 -6.95
N TYR A 235 19.53 22.97 -7.33
CA TYR A 235 19.75 23.83 -8.48
C TYR A 235 20.99 24.71 -8.29
N SER A 236 21.05 25.44 -7.18
CA SER A 236 22.15 26.38 -6.89
C SER A 236 23.52 25.68 -6.85
N VAL A 237 23.61 24.52 -6.20
CA VAL A 237 24.83 23.69 -6.13
C VAL A 237 25.24 23.18 -7.53
N ARG A 238 24.29 22.76 -8.36
CA ARG A 238 24.56 22.31 -9.73
C ARG A 238 25.06 23.45 -10.63
N MET A 239 24.45 24.63 -10.52
CA MET A 239 24.86 25.80 -11.31
C MET A 239 26.23 26.31 -10.86
N LEU A 240 26.43 26.49 -9.56
CA LEU A 240 27.70 26.95 -8.98
C LEU A 240 28.87 26.01 -9.34
N SER A 241 28.71 24.71 -9.13
CA SER A 241 29.77 23.74 -9.46
C SER A 241 30.05 23.66 -10.97
N GLY A 242 29.04 23.86 -11.82
CA GLY A 242 29.23 23.92 -13.27
C GLY A 242 29.93 25.20 -13.75
N VAL A 243 29.64 26.35 -13.12
CA VAL A 243 30.33 27.62 -13.38
C VAL A 243 31.79 27.55 -12.93
N ILE A 244 32.07 27.06 -11.72
CA ILE A 244 33.44 26.82 -11.24
C ILE A 244 34.17 25.84 -12.19
N ALA A 245 33.51 24.75 -12.59
CA ALA A 245 34.10 23.77 -13.51
C ALA A 245 34.48 24.37 -14.87
N GLY A 246 33.62 25.19 -15.47
CA GLY A 246 33.87 25.87 -16.74
C GLY A 246 34.97 26.92 -16.65
N LEU A 247 34.86 27.85 -15.69
CA LEU A 247 35.80 28.97 -15.57
C LEU A 247 37.22 28.52 -15.15
N ARG A 248 37.36 27.46 -14.35
CA ARG A 248 38.67 27.01 -13.84
C ARG A 248 39.35 25.93 -14.69
N TRP A 249 38.59 25.05 -15.36
CA TRP A 249 39.16 23.94 -16.14
C TRP A 249 38.58 23.78 -17.56
N GLY A 250 37.68 24.66 -18.00
CA GLY A 250 37.18 24.68 -19.38
C GLY A 250 38.09 25.41 -20.37
N LEU A 251 38.99 26.29 -19.89
CA LEU A 251 39.95 27.06 -20.69
C LEU A 251 41.41 26.75 -20.29
N PRO A 252 42.41 27.05 -21.14
CA PRO A 252 43.83 27.00 -20.80
C PRO A 252 44.19 27.90 -19.61
N ALA A 253 45.17 27.51 -18.79
CA ALA A 253 45.63 28.25 -17.62
C ALA A 253 46.29 29.61 -17.96
N SER A 254 46.66 29.81 -19.23
CA SER A 254 47.14 31.08 -19.78
C SER A 254 46.02 32.08 -20.07
N ASN A 255 44.76 31.66 -20.09
CA ASN A 255 43.62 32.54 -20.37
C ASN A 255 43.30 33.39 -19.11
N PRO A 256 43.12 34.73 -19.23
CA PRO A 256 42.89 35.61 -18.07
C PRO A 256 41.65 35.21 -17.25
N VAL A 257 40.64 34.59 -17.88
CA VAL A 257 39.42 34.11 -17.22
C VAL A 257 39.71 33.06 -16.15
N THR A 258 40.74 32.22 -16.34
CA THR A 258 41.12 31.20 -15.34
C THR A 258 41.89 31.80 -14.16
N GLN A 259 42.32 33.07 -14.27
CA GLN A 259 43.17 33.77 -13.30
C GLN A 259 42.38 34.79 -12.44
N GLU A 260 41.04 34.84 -12.59
CA GLU A 260 40.17 35.68 -11.77
C GLU A 260 40.35 35.36 -10.27
N PRO A 261 40.66 36.36 -9.42
CA PRO A 261 41.13 36.14 -8.05
C PRO A 261 40.08 35.52 -7.13
N THR A 262 38.80 35.63 -7.49
CA THR A 262 37.64 35.14 -6.74
C THR A 262 37.36 33.65 -6.94
N LEU A 263 37.83 33.05 -8.04
CA LEU A 263 37.55 31.64 -8.38
C LEU A 263 38.15 30.63 -7.39
N LEU A 264 39.36 30.90 -6.89
CA LEU A 264 40.01 30.02 -5.92
C LEU A 264 39.29 30.05 -4.55
N PRO A 265 39.04 31.22 -3.92
CA PRO A 265 38.18 31.32 -2.73
C PRO A 265 36.80 30.69 -2.91
N LEU A 266 36.14 30.91 -4.05
CA LEU A 266 34.81 30.35 -4.33
C LEU A 266 34.84 28.81 -4.43
N THR A 267 35.91 28.24 -4.99
CA THR A 267 36.10 26.77 -4.99
C THR A 267 36.28 26.26 -3.55
N GLU A 268 37.10 26.92 -2.74
CA GLU A 268 37.31 26.53 -1.34
C GLU A 268 36.03 26.66 -0.50
N GLN A 269 35.22 27.68 -0.71
CA GLN A 269 33.91 27.82 -0.06
C GLN A 269 33.00 26.63 -0.41
N PHE A 270 32.97 26.23 -1.68
CA PHE A 270 32.19 25.08 -2.14
C PHE A 270 32.66 23.78 -1.47
N ASP A 271 33.97 23.53 -1.46
CA ASP A 271 34.55 22.34 -0.84
C ASP A 271 34.34 22.30 0.69
N LYS A 272 34.47 23.45 1.37
CA LYS A 272 34.17 23.59 2.81
C LYS A 272 32.70 23.31 3.12
N PHE A 273 31.77 23.78 2.28
CA PHE A 273 30.33 23.50 2.44
C PHE A 273 30.02 22.02 2.18
N GLN A 274 30.61 21.42 1.16
CA GLN A 274 30.48 19.99 0.88
C GLN A 274 31.00 19.13 2.06
N ALA A 275 32.17 19.47 2.60
CA ALA A 275 32.76 18.77 3.75
C ALA A 275 31.89 18.86 5.01
N TYR A 276 31.31 20.04 5.27
CA TYR A 276 30.34 20.24 6.35
C TYR A 276 29.06 19.38 6.17
N MET A 277 28.52 19.31 4.95
CA MET A 277 27.31 18.54 4.67
C MET A 277 27.53 17.03 4.59
N HIS A 278 28.76 16.56 4.31
CA HIS A 278 29.09 15.14 4.15
C HIS A 278 28.60 14.23 5.31
N PRO A 279 28.92 14.50 6.60
CA PRO A 279 28.43 13.68 7.72
C PRO A 279 26.90 13.72 7.88
N LEU A 280 26.28 14.88 7.63
CA LEU A 280 24.83 15.08 7.75
C LEU A 280 24.05 14.28 6.67
N LEU A 281 24.62 14.14 5.48
CA LEU A 281 24.03 13.39 4.36
C LEU A 281 24.29 11.88 4.41
N ASN A 282 25.15 11.41 5.32
CA ASN A 282 25.54 9.99 5.49
C ASN A 282 25.97 9.32 4.17
N TRP A 283 26.78 10.05 3.38
CA TRP A 283 27.34 9.60 2.11
C TRP A 283 28.52 8.63 2.38
N LYS A 284 28.55 7.51 1.65
CA LYS A 284 29.42 6.35 1.95
C LYS A 284 30.60 6.12 0.99
N SER A 285 30.80 6.93 -0.05
CA SER A 285 31.77 6.64 -1.11
C SER A 285 32.41 7.92 -1.65
N THR A 286 33.57 8.25 -1.09
CA THR A 286 34.42 9.37 -1.51
C THR A 286 35.38 9.00 -2.63
N ASP A 287 35.47 7.72 -3.00
CA ASP A 287 36.46 7.23 -3.96
C ASP A 287 36.21 7.83 -5.36
N VAL A 288 37.19 8.60 -5.83
CA VAL A 288 37.22 9.16 -7.18
C VAL A 288 37.55 8.03 -8.17
N PRO A 289 36.89 7.96 -9.35
CA PRO A 289 37.24 6.99 -10.38
C PRO A 289 38.72 7.05 -10.76
N GLU A 290 39.31 5.90 -11.07
CA GLU A 290 40.68 5.84 -11.61
C GLU A 290 40.75 6.67 -12.91
N ALA A 291 41.72 7.58 -12.98
CA ALA A 291 41.88 8.44 -14.14
C ALA A 291 42.36 7.62 -15.35
N LEU A 292 41.80 7.88 -16.53
CA LEU A 292 42.21 7.16 -17.74
C LEU A 292 43.69 7.38 -18.05
N SER A 293 44.29 6.35 -18.65
CA SER A 293 45.65 6.47 -19.17
C SER A 293 45.73 7.57 -20.21
N ARG A 294 46.90 8.20 -20.29
CA ARG A 294 47.15 9.31 -21.21
C ARG A 294 46.80 8.98 -22.67
N ALA A 295 47.18 7.79 -23.12
CA ALA A 295 46.92 7.32 -24.48
C ALA A 295 45.43 7.07 -24.78
N ASP A 296 44.63 6.76 -23.76
CA ASP A 296 43.18 6.58 -23.92
C ASP A 296 42.46 7.92 -23.97
N PHE A 297 42.87 8.87 -23.12
CA PHE A 297 42.39 10.24 -23.15
C PHE A 297 42.62 10.90 -24.51
N ASP A 298 43.84 10.83 -25.04
CA ASP A 298 44.18 11.41 -26.35
C ASP A 298 43.33 10.79 -27.48
N ARG A 299 43.13 9.45 -27.45
CA ARG A 299 42.27 8.75 -28.42
C ARG A 299 40.80 9.22 -28.36
N LEU A 300 40.26 9.46 -27.17
CA LEU A 300 38.88 9.90 -26.97
C LEU A 300 38.66 11.37 -27.37
N ILE A 301 39.59 12.28 -27.03
CA ILE A 301 39.51 13.70 -27.43
C ILE A 301 39.66 13.85 -28.95
N GLU A 302 40.57 13.10 -29.57
CA GLU A 302 40.75 13.11 -31.03
C GLU A 302 39.53 12.52 -31.77
N ALA A 303 38.81 11.57 -31.15
CA ALA A 303 37.53 11.09 -31.66
C ALA A 303 36.42 12.15 -31.54
N ASP A 304 36.32 12.86 -30.41
CA ASP A 304 35.35 13.95 -30.21
C ASP A 304 35.57 15.11 -31.20
N ARG A 305 36.83 15.49 -31.43
CA ARG A 305 37.24 16.51 -32.40
C ARG A 305 36.84 16.14 -33.83
N LYS A 306 37.02 14.87 -34.22
CA LYS A 306 36.60 14.34 -35.54
C LYS A 306 35.08 14.25 -35.69
N LEU A 307 34.36 13.96 -34.61
CA LEU A 307 32.90 13.86 -34.62
C LEU A 307 32.25 15.21 -34.92
N HIS A 308 32.67 16.28 -34.24
CA HIS A 308 32.09 17.62 -34.40
C HIS A 308 32.46 18.30 -35.73
N GLY A 309 33.54 17.87 -36.39
CA GLY A 309 33.90 18.31 -37.74
C GLY A 309 33.08 17.68 -38.88
N SER A 310 32.19 16.71 -38.61
CA SER A 310 31.42 16.00 -39.65
C SER A 310 29.91 16.04 -39.40
N MET A 311 29.12 16.34 -40.43
CA MET A 311 27.65 16.51 -40.32
C MET A 311 26.84 15.23 -40.00
N ASN A 312 27.46 14.11 -39.62
CA ASN A 312 26.84 12.78 -39.67
C ASN A 312 26.46 12.21 -38.29
N ARG A 313 25.40 12.75 -37.68
CA ARG A 313 24.92 12.43 -36.31
C ARG A 313 24.75 10.93 -36.01
N ARG A 314 24.42 10.09 -37.00
CA ARG A 314 24.26 8.63 -36.83
C ARG A 314 25.53 7.89 -36.39
N ARG A 315 26.72 8.41 -36.69
CA ARG A 315 28.00 7.78 -36.31
C ARG A 315 28.43 8.17 -34.88
N ALA A 316 28.00 9.34 -34.41
CA ALA A 316 28.28 9.84 -33.05
C ALA A 316 27.61 8.99 -31.97
N ALA A 317 26.31 8.69 -32.13
CA ALA A 317 25.55 7.89 -31.17
C ALA A 317 26.13 6.46 -30.99
N LYS A 318 26.80 5.92 -32.01
CA LYS A 318 27.38 4.56 -31.98
C LYS A 318 28.80 4.49 -31.40
N LEU A 319 29.48 5.63 -31.22
CA LEU A 319 30.77 5.71 -30.51
C LEU A 319 30.63 6.22 -29.06
N ALA A 320 29.60 7.02 -28.77
CA ALA A 320 29.31 7.49 -27.41
C ALA A 320 29.03 6.34 -26.42
N ASP A 321 28.61 5.18 -26.93
CA ASP A 321 28.34 3.95 -26.15
C ASP A 321 29.62 3.17 -25.77
N ALA A 322 30.80 3.60 -26.24
CA ALA A 322 32.09 2.94 -26.06
C ALA A 322 33.19 3.82 -25.42
N GLY A 323 32.86 5.05 -25.02
CA GLY A 323 33.80 6.02 -24.42
C GLY A 323 33.58 6.26 -22.94
N ASP A 324 34.60 6.79 -22.25
CA ASP A 324 34.46 7.15 -20.84
C ASP A 324 33.51 8.35 -20.64
N PRO A 325 32.54 8.27 -19.69
CA PRO A 325 31.59 9.35 -19.44
C PRO A 325 32.20 10.66 -18.92
N TRP A 326 33.33 10.61 -18.22
CA TRP A 326 34.01 11.78 -17.66
C TRP A 326 34.82 12.53 -18.70
N VAL A 327 35.53 11.82 -19.58
CA VAL A 327 36.23 12.44 -20.71
C VAL A 327 35.22 13.12 -21.65
N THR A 328 34.10 12.47 -21.94
CA THR A 328 33.00 13.05 -22.74
C THR A 328 32.43 14.32 -22.10
N ARG A 329 32.27 14.35 -20.78
CA ARG A 329 31.79 15.53 -20.04
C ARG A 329 32.84 16.64 -19.97
N PHE A 330 34.14 16.30 -19.85
CA PHE A 330 35.24 17.26 -19.90
C PHE A 330 35.36 17.91 -21.28
N ALA A 331 35.18 17.12 -22.35
CA ALA A 331 35.11 17.59 -23.73
C ALA A 331 33.96 18.59 -23.93
N GLY A 332 32.76 18.29 -23.42
CA GLY A 332 31.63 19.23 -23.39
C GLY A 332 31.99 20.55 -22.70
N VAL A 333 32.44 20.50 -21.45
CA VAL A 333 32.78 21.71 -20.66
C VAL A 333 33.83 22.60 -21.35
N ASN A 334 34.85 22.01 -21.99
CA ASN A 334 35.86 22.78 -22.73
C ASN A 334 35.29 23.37 -24.05
N ARG A 335 34.39 22.65 -24.72
CA ARG A 335 33.73 23.12 -25.95
C ARG A 335 32.80 24.30 -25.65
N ASP A 336 31.91 24.16 -24.67
CA ASP A 336 30.94 25.19 -24.30
C ASP A 336 31.65 26.49 -23.86
N MET A 337 32.78 26.38 -23.15
CA MET A 337 33.64 27.52 -22.79
C MET A 337 34.41 28.08 -23.99
N GLY A 338 34.92 27.24 -24.88
CA GLY A 338 35.58 27.67 -26.12
C GLY A 338 34.63 28.43 -27.05
N GLU A 339 33.37 28.00 -27.15
CA GLU A 339 32.31 28.70 -27.87
C GLU A 339 31.98 30.07 -27.25
N LEU A 340 31.99 30.19 -25.92
CA LEU A 340 31.79 31.48 -25.24
C LEU A 340 32.94 32.47 -25.48
N VAL A 341 34.19 32.01 -25.45
CA VAL A 341 35.39 32.86 -25.60
C VAL A 341 35.82 33.03 -27.07
N GLN A 342 35.23 32.24 -27.99
CA GLN A 342 35.61 32.14 -29.40
C GLN A 342 37.04 31.57 -29.60
N GLU A 343 37.49 30.74 -28.67
CA GLU A 343 38.78 30.03 -28.72
C GLU A 343 38.56 28.54 -29.04
N ALA A 344 39.46 27.95 -29.83
CA ALA A 344 39.40 26.52 -30.15
C ALA A 344 39.83 25.69 -28.92
N PRO A 345 39.02 24.73 -28.44
CA PRO A 345 39.42 23.85 -27.35
C PRO A 345 40.51 22.86 -27.80
N PHE A 346 41.29 22.34 -26.85
CA PHE A 346 42.31 21.30 -27.07
C PHE A 346 43.42 21.69 -28.06
N VAL A 347 43.98 22.89 -27.90
CA VAL A 347 45.20 23.33 -28.62
C VAL A 347 46.42 22.55 -28.13
N ASP A 348 46.62 22.51 -26.81
CA ASP A 348 47.62 21.66 -26.16
C ASP A 348 46.92 20.50 -25.43
N LEU A 349 47.21 19.27 -25.85
CA LEU A 349 46.71 18.07 -25.20
C LEU A 349 47.47 17.76 -23.91
N GLU A 350 48.75 18.14 -23.78
CA GLU A 350 49.54 17.95 -22.55
C GLU A 350 48.89 18.69 -21.38
N GLU A 351 48.68 20.00 -21.56
CA GLU A 351 47.92 20.84 -20.65
C GLU A 351 46.48 20.34 -20.42
N ALA A 352 45.76 19.94 -21.48
CA ALA A 352 44.36 19.50 -21.33
C ALA A 352 44.20 18.26 -20.43
N TYR A 353 45.14 17.31 -20.48
CA TYR A 353 45.14 16.16 -19.58
C TYR A 353 45.50 16.55 -18.14
N ALA A 354 46.45 17.48 -17.95
CA ALA A 354 46.76 18.01 -16.62
C ALA A 354 45.54 18.72 -16.00
N ARG A 355 44.78 19.48 -16.80
CA ARG A 355 43.49 20.08 -16.40
C ARG A 355 42.43 19.00 -16.10
N TYR A 356 42.33 17.94 -16.90
CA TYR A 356 41.42 16.81 -16.66
C TYR A 356 41.70 16.09 -15.33
N LEU A 357 42.98 15.82 -15.01
CA LEU A 357 43.37 15.18 -13.74
C LEU A 357 42.98 16.01 -12.50
N GLN A 358 43.03 17.35 -12.60
CA GLN A 358 42.59 18.25 -11.52
C GLN A 358 41.07 18.42 -11.47
N TRP A 359 40.41 18.42 -12.63
CA TRP A 359 38.96 18.57 -12.75
C TRP A 359 38.20 17.34 -12.28
N LEU A 360 38.69 16.12 -12.55
CA LEU A 360 37.98 14.87 -12.30
C LEU A 360 37.57 14.69 -10.83
N PRO A 361 38.45 14.87 -9.81
CA PRO A 361 38.04 14.81 -8.40
C PRO A 361 36.92 15.81 -8.06
N PHE A 362 37.10 17.08 -8.42
CA PHE A 362 36.11 18.14 -8.14
C PHE A 362 34.76 17.84 -8.82
N ALA A 363 34.78 17.52 -10.11
CA ALA A 363 33.57 17.26 -10.90
C ALA A 363 32.85 15.96 -10.47
N TYR A 364 33.58 15.00 -9.89
CA TYR A 364 33.03 13.82 -9.25
C TYR A 364 32.35 14.15 -7.92
N HIS A 365 33.08 14.79 -7.00
CA HIS A 365 32.57 15.15 -5.68
C HIS A 365 31.35 16.08 -5.77
N ALA A 366 31.42 17.16 -6.56
CA ALA A 366 30.31 18.09 -6.76
C ALA A 366 29.05 17.39 -7.34
N ARG A 367 29.23 16.38 -8.21
CA ARG A 367 28.12 15.58 -8.76
C ARG A 367 27.51 14.69 -7.67
N GLN A 368 28.34 13.99 -6.88
CA GLN A 368 27.86 13.15 -5.78
C GLN A 368 27.16 13.98 -4.70
N PHE A 369 27.70 15.15 -4.36
CA PHE A 369 27.09 16.11 -3.45
C PHE A 369 25.72 16.60 -3.97
N THR A 370 25.64 17.01 -5.24
CA THR A 370 24.36 17.39 -5.88
C THR A 370 23.35 16.24 -5.81
N ILE A 371 23.78 14.99 -6.07
CA ILE A 371 22.91 13.80 -5.99
C ILE A 371 22.47 13.53 -4.55
N ALA A 372 23.36 13.65 -3.56
CA ALA A 372 23.09 13.42 -2.15
C ALA A 372 22.09 14.44 -1.59
N VAL A 373 22.30 15.74 -1.86
CA VAL A 373 21.38 16.82 -1.47
C VAL A 373 20.03 16.67 -2.18
N SER A 374 20.02 16.39 -3.49
CA SER A 374 18.78 16.11 -4.23
C SER A 374 18.02 14.92 -3.66
N LYS A 375 18.73 13.84 -3.32
CA LYS A 375 18.15 12.64 -2.73
C LYS A 375 17.56 12.96 -1.37
N ASP A 376 18.27 13.66 -0.51
CA ASP A 376 17.82 13.91 0.86
C ASP A 376 16.64 14.87 0.94
N LEU A 377 16.71 15.99 0.20
CA LEU A 377 15.62 16.94 0.01
C LEU A 377 14.47 16.40 -0.87
N ASP A 378 14.50 15.10 -1.19
CA ASP A 378 13.49 14.37 -1.99
C ASP A 378 13.15 15.08 -3.31
N TYR A 379 14.14 15.80 -3.84
CA TYR A 379 14.05 16.72 -4.95
C TYR A 379 14.11 15.96 -6.26
N GLN A 380 13.06 16.09 -7.06
CA GLN A 380 13.00 15.56 -8.41
C GLN A 380 13.22 16.75 -9.36
N PRO A 381 14.35 16.84 -10.07
CA PRO A 381 14.45 17.79 -11.18
C PRO A 381 13.40 17.38 -12.21
N VAL A 382 12.41 18.24 -12.45
CA VAL A 382 11.31 17.96 -13.38
C VAL A 382 11.70 18.34 -14.81
N TYR A 383 12.76 19.13 -14.98
CA TYR A 383 13.15 19.72 -16.26
C TYR A 383 14.66 19.59 -16.54
N SER A 384 15.00 18.63 -17.40
CA SER A 384 16.00 18.79 -18.46
C SER A 384 15.23 18.71 -19.78
N ASN A 385 15.67 19.38 -20.84
CA ASN A 385 15.03 19.25 -22.15
C ASN A 385 15.59 18.01 -22.89
N GLY A 386 15.73 18.00 -24.23
CA GLY A 386 16.15 16.79 -24.98
C GLY A 386 16.57 17.00 -26.45
N THR A 387 17.45 17.94 -26.80
CA THR A 387 18.84 18.02 -26.30
C THR A 387 18.98 18.10 -24.77
N ASP A 388 18.64 19.16 -24.04
CA ASP A 388 18.74 20.61 -24.27
C ASP A 388 17.48 21.33 -24.87
N GLN A 389 16.67 20.68 -25.73
CA GLN A 389 15.46 21.26 -26.37
C GLN A 389 14.35 20.21 -26.68
N VAL A 390 13.07 20.55 -26.47
CA VAL A 390 11.91 20.08 -27.27
C VAL A 390 11.14 21.34 -27.67
N GLU A 391 10.86 21.51 -28.97
CA GLU A 391 9.91 22.52 -29.45
C GLU A 391 8.47 21.99 -29.33
N ASP A 392 7.60 22.82 -28.74
CA ASP A 392 6.14 22.76 -28.77
C ASP A 392 5.43 21.40 -28.93
N ALA A 393 5.54 20.57 -27.88
CA ALA A 393 4.37 19.79 -27.49
C ALA A 393 3.34 20.77 -26.89
N VAL A 394 2.35 21.17 -27.69
CA VAL A 394 1.25 22.06 -27.26
C VAL A 394 0.59 21.47 -26.02
N LEU A 395 0.87 22.07 -24.86
CA LEU A 395 0.05 21.92 -23.67
C LEU A 395 -1.31 22.54 -24.00
N ILE A 396 -2.21 21.74 -24.58
CA ILE A 396 -3.63 22.03 -24.61
C ILE A 396 -4.01 22.21 -23.14
N PRO A 397 -4.33 23.43 -22.66
CA PRO A 397 -4.82 23.58 -21.30
C PRO A 397 -6.06 22.69 -21.22
N PRO A 398 -6.18 21.80 -20.21
CA PRO A 398 -7.27 20.84 -20.17
C PRO A 398 -8.56 21.63 -20.31
N SER A 399 -9.30 21.37 -21.40
CA SER A 399 -10.49 22.12 -21.76
C SER A 399 -11.35 22.26 -20.50
N PRO A 400 -11.91 23.44 -20.18
CA PRO A 400 -12.74 23.60 -18.99
C PRO A 400 -14.05 22.81 -19.15
N LYS A 401 -13.96 21.48 -19.01
CA LYS A 401 -15.07 20.56 -18.91
C LYS A 401 -15.84 20.99 -17.65
N LYS A 402 -16.99 21.63 -17.89
CA LYS A 402 -17.97 22.11 -16.90
C LYS A 402 -18.01 21.11 -15.73
N LEU A 403 -17.69 21.52 -14.51
CA LEU A 403 -17.63 20.60 -13.35
C LEU A 403 -19.02 19.97 -13.09
N PRO A 404 -19.23 18.66 -13.30
CA PRO A 404 -20.45 17.98 -12.92
C PRO A 404 -20.13 17.10 -11.71
N SER A 405 -20.40 17.61 -10.50
CA SER A 405 -20.34 16.81 -9.26
C SER A 405 -19.00 16.07 -8.99
N ARG A 406 -17.85 16.75 -9.12
CA ARG A 406 -16.51 16.17 -8.81
C ARG A 406 -16.44 15.39 -7.49
N ILE A 407 -17.20 15.80 -6.48
CA ILE A 407 -17.29 15.10 -5.20
C ILE A 407 -18.00 13.75 -5.37
N ARG A 408 -19.15 13.69 -6.06
CA ARG A 408 -19.91 12.44 -6.28
C ARG A 408 -19.10 11.43 -7.10
N SER A 409 -18.46 11.84 -8.20
CA SER A 409 -17.64 10.92 -9.00
C SER A 409 -16.34 10.51 -8.29
N PHE A 410 -15.73 11.38 -7.49
CA PHE A 410 -14.60 11.02 -6.63
C PHE A 410 -14.99 10.01 -5.54
N PHE A 411 -16.08 10.25 -4.81
CA PHE A 411 -16.58 9.33 -3.79
C PHE A 411 -17.05 8.02 -4.43
N HIS A 412 -17.70 8.05 -5.60
CA HIS A 412 -18.11 6.83 -6.31
C HIS A 412 -16.89 5.99 -6.73
N ARG A 413 -15.91 6.57 -7.43
CA ARG A 413 -14.63 5.90 -7.79
C ARG A 413 -13.82 5.44 -6.59
N ARG A 414 -13.96 6.08 -5.42
CA ARG A 414 -13.33 5.63 -4.17
C ARG A 414 -14.11 4.49 -3.51
N MET A 415 -15.44 4.50 -3.60
CA MET A 415 -16.32 3.50 -3.02
C MET A 415 -16.30 2.19 -3.82
N THR A 416 -16.31 2.23 -5.16
CA THR A 416 -16.21 1.02 -6.01
C THR A 416 -14.95 0.20 -5.71
N LEU A 417 -13.84 0.86 -5.36
CA LEU A 417 -12.59 0.22 -4.95
C LEU A 417 -12.61 -0.43 -3.56
N ILE A 418 -13.57 -0.08 -2.71
CA ILE A 418 -13.73 -0.58 -1.33
C ILE A 418 -14.88 -1.60 -1.24
N ASP A 419 -15.97 -1.34 -1.96
CA ASP A 419 -17.22 -2.10 -1.98
C ASP A 419 -17.84 -2.06 -3.41
N PRO A 420 -17.38 -2.94 -4.33
CA PRO A 420 -17.95 -3.03 -5.67
C PRO A 420 -19.45 -3.35 -5.59
N GLY A 421 -20.26 -2.67 -6.41
CA GLY A 421 -21.72 -2.82 -6.41
C GLY A 421 -22.47 -2.26 -5.19
N LEU A 422 -21.79 -1.67 -4.20
CA LEU A 422 -22.35 -1.20 -2.92
C LEU A 422 -22.99 -2.31 -2.07
N SER A 423 -22.59 -3.57 -2.29
CA SER A 423 -23.19 -4.74 -1.64
C SER A 423 -23.11 -4.67 -0.11
N ARG A 424 -21.95 -4.30 0.44
CA ARG A 424 -21.73 -4.20 1.89
C ARG A 424 -22.43 -2.99 2.49
N ALA A 425 -22.49 -1.87 1.77
CA ALA A 425 -23.25 -0.70 2.19
C ALA A 425 -24.75 -0.99 2.27
N ILE A 426 -25.30 -1.73 1.31
CA ILE A 426 -26.71 -2.14 1.31
C ILE A 426 -26.99 -3.14 2.44
N ASP A 427 -26.13 -4.15 2.64
CA ASP A 427 -26.29 -5.10 3.75
C ASP A 427 -26.18 -4.39 5.12
N ALA A 428 -25.21 -3.49 5.30
CA ALA A 428 -25.08 -2.68 6.52
C ALA A 428 -26.31 -1.79 6.78
N LEU A 429 -26.87 -1.18 5.72
CA LEU A 429 -28.08 -0.36 5.81
C LEU A 429 -29.34 -1.19 6.11
N ARG A 430 -29.44 -2.41 5.56
CA ARG A 430 -30.51 -3.38 5.87
C ARG A 430 -30.48 -3.79 7.34
N VAL A 431 -29.30 -4.11 7.88
CA VAL A 431 -29.16 -4.46 9.31
C VAL A 431 -29.44 -3.27 10.23
N LEU A 432 -29.01 -2.05 9.85
CA LEU A 432 -29.36 -0.83 10.59
C LEU A 432 -30.88 -0.57 10.56
N GLY A 433 -31.51 -0.65 9.39
CA GLY A 433 -32.96 -0.46 9.23
C GLY A 433 -33.76 -1.48 10.03
N ALA A 434 -33.33 -2.74 10.04
CA ALA A 434 -33.90 -3.78 10.88
C ALA A 434 -33.78 -3.46 12.38
N ALA A 435 -32.60 -3.04 12.84
CA ALA A 435 -32.39 -2.70 14.25
C ALA A 435 -33.22 -1.47 14.67
N ILE A 436 -33.30 -0.44 13.83
CA ILE A 436 -34.16 0.74 14.06
C ILE A 436 -35.64 0.32 14.11
N PHE A 437 -36.11 -0.51 13.17
CA PHE A 437 -37.49 -0.99 13.16
C PHE A 437 -37.82 -1.78 14.44
N THR A 438 -36.96 -2.71 14.85
CA THR A 438 -37.09 -3.43 16.13
C THR A 438 -37.19 -2.46 17.31
N VAL A 439 -36.27 -1.49 17.42
CA VAL A 439 -36.27 -0.49 18.51
C VAL A 439 -37.55 0.32 18.52
N VAL A 440 -38.00 0.82 17.37
CA VAL A 440 -39.22 1.65 17.25
C VAL A 440 -40.48 0.84 17.61
N VAL A 441 -40.60 -0.41 17.16
CA VAL A 441 -41.74 -1.27 17.51
C VAL A 441 -41.75 -1.59 19.00
N VAL A 442 -40.62 -1.97 19.60
CA VAL A 442 -40.52 -2.30 21.04
C VAL A 442 -40.81 -1.07 21.90
N VAL A 443 -40.27 0.10 21.55
CA VAL A 443 -40.56 1.36 22.26
C VAL A 443 -42.03 1.75 22.11
N GLY A 444 -42.60 1.68 20.90
CA GLY A 444 -44.00 2.04 20.64
C GLY A 444 -45.00 1.14 21.37
N VAL A 445 -44.82 -0.18 21.28
CA VAL A 445 -45.67 -1.16 21.99
C VAL A 445 -45.49 -1.05 23.51
N GLY A 446 -44.25 -0.92 23.98
CA GLY A 446 -43.97 -0.78 25.41
C GLY A 446 -44.55 0.50 26.02
N PHE A 447 -44.45 1.62 25.31
CA PHE A 447 -45.04 2.89 25.71
C PHE A 447 -46.58 2.82 25.72
N ALA A 448 -47.19 2.22 24.69
CA ALA A 448 -48.64 2.02 24.65
C ALA A 448 -49.17 1.09 25.77
N ALA A 449 -48.38 0.09 26.17
CA ALA A 449 -48.78 -0.87 27.20
C ALA A 449 -48.49 -0.43 28.65
N THR A 450 -47.46 0.39 28.88
CA THR A 450 -46.98 0.72 30.24
C THR A 450 -46.86 2.21 30.54
N GLY A 451 -47.03 3.09 29.56
CA GLY A 451 -46.77 4.53 29.70
C GLY A 451 -45.28 4.91 29.80
N SER A 452 -44.38 3.93 29.71
CA SER A 452 -42.92 4.12 29.79
C SER A 452 -42.21 3.47 28.59
N ALA A 453 -41.08 4.02 28.16
CA ALA A 453 -40.29 3.44 27.07
C ALA A 453 -39.33 2.37 27.64
N PRO A 454 -39.49 1.06 27.31
CA PRO A 454 -38.65 -0.02 27.85
C PRO A 454 -37.28 -0.06 27.13
N MET A 455 -36.47 0.97 27.33
CA MET A 455 -35.35 1.26 26.45
C MET A 455 -34.22 0.21 26.51
N GLN A 456 -34.01 -0.42 27.66
CA GLN A 456 -33.07 -1.56 27.77
C GLN A 456 -33.51 -2.76 26.92
N ILE A 457 -34.82 -3.01 26.83
CA ILE A 457 -35.41 -4.09 26.03
C ILE A 457 -35.26 -3.81 24.54
N ALA A 458 -35.52 -2.56 24.15
CA ALA A 458 -35.34 -2.10 22.77
C ALA A 458 -33.86 -2.18 22.32
N ILE A 459 -32.93 -1.74 23.17
CA ILE A 459 -31.47 -1.86 22.95
C ILE A 459 -31.07 -3.33 22.78
N PHE A 460 -31.55 -4.22 23.66
CA PHE A 460 -31.29 -5.66 23.55
C PHE A 460 -31.77 -6.20 22.19
N GLY A 461 -32.99 -5.87 21.77
CA GLY A 461 -33.51 -6.27 20.46
C GLY A 461 -32.66 -5.79 19.29
N GLY A 462 -32.28 -4.50 19.26
CA GLY A 462 -31.40 -3.94 18.23
C GLY A 462 -30.02 -4.64 18.16
N MET A 463 -29.48 -5.02 19.31
CA MET A 463 -28.22 -5.78 19.39
C MET A 463 -28.38 -7.23 18.90
N ILE A 464 -29.48 -7.91 19.24
CA ILE A 464 -29.79 -9.25 18.71
C ILE A 464 -29.92 -9.19 17.18
N THR A 465 -30.63 -8.21 16.62
CA THR A 465 -30.74 -7.98 15.17
C THR A 465 -29.35 -7.87 14.50
N MET A 466 -28.39 -7.16 15.12
CA MET A 466 -27.04 -6.97 14.58
C MET A 466 -26.22 -8.27 14.43
N PHE A 467 -26.41 -9.24 15.34
CA PHE A 467 -25.68 -10.51 15.33
C PHE A 467 -26.46 -11.63 14.64
N ALA A 468 -27.79 -11.68 14.80
CA ALA A 468 -28.67 -12.60 14.09
C ALA A 468 -28.57 -12.41 12.57
N ALA A 469 -28.45 -11.17 12.09
CA ALA A 469 -28.29 -10.91 10.66
C ALA A 469 -27.03 -11.56 10.05
N SER A 470 -25.92 -11.60 10.79
CA SER A 470 -24.72 -12.33 10.33
C SER A 470 -24.88 -13.85 10.35
N ALA A 471 -25.61 -14.40 11.32
CA ALA A 471 -25.87 -15.84 11.38
C ALA A 471 -26.82 -16.30 10.25
N ALA A 472 -27.91 -15.56 10.01
CA ALA A 472 -28.85 -15.82 8.92
C ALA A 472 -28.20 -15.65 7.53
N GLY A 473 -27.26 -14.70 7.38
CA GLY A 473 -26.53 -14.50 6.13
C GLY A 473 -25.61 -15.64 5.70
N ALA A 474 -25.21 -16.53 6.62
CA ALA A 474 -24.30 -17.64 6.31
C ALA A 474 -24.95 -18.77 5.49
N GLY A 475 -26.29 -18.83 5.43
CA GLY A 475 -27.03 -19.85 4.67
C GLY A 475 -27.41 -19.46 3.24
N ARG A 476 -27.00 -18.29 2.75
CA ARG A 476 -27.55 -17.65 1.53
C ARG A 476 -27.15 -18.29 0.18
N GLY A 477 -26.14 -19.18 0.15
CA GLY A 477 -25.62 -19.83 -1.07
C GLY A 477 -26.03 -21.30 -1.25
N ARG A 478 -26.95 -21.79 -0.43
CA ARG A 478 -27.61 -23.10 -0.59
C ARG A 478 -29.07 -22.79 -0.97
N SER A 479 -29.77 -23.69 -1.69
CA SER A 479 -31.01 -23.40 -2.44
C SER A 479 -32.23 -22.99 -1.58
N GLY A 480 -33.46 -23.48 -1.83
CA GLY A 480 -34.67 -23.07 -1.08
C GLY A 480 -34.53 -23.16 0.44
N TRP A 481 -33.67 -24.08 0.91
CA TRP A 481 -33.27 -24.27 2.31
C TRP A 481 -32.68 -23.02 2.99
N GLY A 482 -32.00 -22.14 2.26
CA GLY A 482 -31.33 -20.96 2.82
C GLY A 482 -32.30 -19.97 3.51
N ARG A 483 -33.56 -19.95 3.09
CA ARG A 483 -34.62 -19.13 3.71
C ARG A 483 -35.07 -19.70 5.07
N PHE A 484 -35.18 -21.02 5.17
CA PHE A 484 -35.51 -21.72 6.43
C PHE A 484 -34.37 -21.64 7.44
N ALA A 485 -33.11 -21.78 6.99
CA ALA A 485 -31.93 -21.67 7.84
C ALA A 485 -31.88 -20.34 8.62
N GLY A 486 -32.36 -19.24 8.05
CA GLY A 486 -32.47 -17.94 8.72
C GLY A 486 -33.43 -17.93 9.92
N VAL A 487 -34.50 -18.73 9.90
CA VAL A 487 -35.48 -18.83 11.00
C VAL A 487 -34.94 -19.70 12.14
N VAL A 488 -34.14 -20.73 11.83
CA VAL A 488 -33.50 -21.62 12.82
C VAL A 488 -32.59 -20.84 13.79
N VAL A 489 -32.09 -19.67 13.37
CA VAL A 489 -31.32 -18.71 14.20
C VAL A 489 -32.06 -18.29 15.49
N ILE A 490 -33.39 -18.42 15.56
CA ILE A 490 -34.18 -18.17 16.78
C ILE A 490 -33.80 -19.12 17.92
N ILE A 491 -33.52 -20.40 17.61
CA ILE A 491 -33.29 -21.46 18.60
C ILE A 491 -32.13 -21.13 19.56
N PRO A 492 -30.90 -20.81 19.12
CA PRO A 492 -29.79 -20.47 20.02
C PRO A 492 -30.07 -19.23 20.89
N VAL A 493 -30.86 -18.27 20.39
CA VAL A 493 -31.23 -17.05 21.13
C VAL A 493 -32.22 -17.37 22.25
N LEU A 494 -33.27 -18.15 21.96
CA LEU A 494 -34.21 -18.62 22.96
C LEU A 494 -33.56 -19.56 23.98
N ALA A 495 -32.65 -20.42 23.55
CA ALA A 495 -31.89 -21.29 24.45
C ALA A 495 -31.04 -20.49 25.44
N ALA A 496 -30.38 -19.42 25.00
CA ALA A 496 -29.61 -18.52 25.87
C ALA A 496 -30.50 -17.76 26.87
N ILE A 497 -31.68 -17.27 26.46
CA ILE A 497 -32.64 -16.60 27.35
C ILE A 497 -33.25 -17.60 28.35
N GLY A 498 -33.58 -18.81 27.91
CA GLY A 498 -34.09 -19.88 28.78
C GLY A 498 -33.06 -20.36 29.79
N LEU A 499 -31.78 -20.44 29.40
CA LEU A 499 -30.67 -20.72 30.32
C LEU A 499 -30.59 -19.68 31.45
N ASP A 500 -30.66 -18.39 31.13
CA ASP A 500 -30.66 -17.33 32.15
C ASP A 500 -31.86 -17.42 33.10
N ALA A 501 -33.05 -17.73 32.58
CA ALA A 501 -34.26 -17.87 33.40
C ALA A 501 -34.26 -19.10 34.33
N ILE A 502 -33.52 -20.16 33.98
CA ILE A 502 -33.42 -21.42 34.76
C ILE A 502 -32.24 -21.38 35.75
N VAL A 503 -31.16 -20.70 35.40
CA VAL A 503 -29.91 -20.68 36.16
C VAL A 503 -30.02 -19.72 37.35
N PRO A 504 -29.67 -20.12 38.59
CA PRO A 504 -29.69 -19.20 39.72
C PRO A 504 -28.72 -18.03 39.50
N ALA A 505 -29.14 -16.82 39.85
CA ALA A 505 -28.46 -15.55 39.58
C ALA A 505 -27.13 -15.31 40.34
N GLY A 506 -26.41 -16.37 40.71
CA GLY A 506 -25.08 -16.30 41.32
C GLY A 506 -24.00 -16.08 40.25
N PRO A 507 -23.05 -15.15 40.45
CA PRO A 507 -22.05 -14.79 39.43
C PRO A 507 -21.17 -15.98 39.00
N LEU A 508 -20.94 -16.94 39.89
CA LEU A 508 -20.20 -18.18 39.59
C LEU A 508 -20.94 -19.06 38.56
N ILE A 509 -22.27 -19.17 38.65
CA ILE A 509 -23.03 -20.07 37.76
C ILE A 509 -23.19 -19.42 36.39
N SER A 510 -23.49 -18.11 36.34
CA SER A 510 -23.46 -17.33 35.09
C SER A 510 -22.10 -17.42 34.40
N ALA A 511 -20.99 -17.37 35.17
CA ALA A 511 -19.64 -17.57 34.63
C ALA A 511 -19.46 -18.98 34.02
N ILE A 512 -19.88 -20.04 34.71
CA ILE A 512 -19.80 -21.43 34.22
C ILE A 512 -20.63 -21.60 32.94
N VAL A 513 -21.85 -21.06 32.89
CA VAL A 513 -22.71 -21.13 31.69
C VAL A 513 -22.09 -20.40 30.50
N LEU A 514 -21.50 -19.22 30.71
CA LEU A 514 -20.81 -18.47 29.66
C LEU A 514 -19.57 -19.22 29.12
N VAL A 515 -18.82 -19.91 30.00
CA VAL A 515 -17.71 -20.81 29.61
C VAL A 515 -18.21 -22.03 28.81
N LEU A 516 -19.31 -22.65 29.22
CA LEU A 516 -19.91 -23.77 28.49
C LEU A 516 -20.45 -23.35 27.11
N LEU A 517 -21.07 -22.17 26.99
CA LEU A 517 -21.50 -21.61 25.71
C LEU A 517 -20.32 -21.33 24.78
N ALA A 518 -19.19 -20.82 25.29
CA ALA A 518 -17.95 -20.67 24.53
C ALA A 518 -17.40 -22.03 24.04
N PHE A 519 -17.39 -23.05 24.91
CA PHE A 519 -16.95 -24.41 24.57
C PHE A 519 -17.81 -25.03 23.46
N VAL A 520 -19.13 -25.09 23.68
CA VAL A 520 -20.09 -25.67 22.73
C VAL A 520 -20.08 -24.91 21.41
N GLY A 521 -20.06 -23.58 21.45
CA GLY A 521 -20.03 -22.78 20.23
C GLY A 521 -18.78 -23.02 19.37
N MET A 522 -17.64 -23.30 19.99
CA MET A 522 -16.40 -23.60 19.27
C MET A 522 -16.35 -25.05 18.72
N ILE A 523 -17.03 -26.00 19.37
CA ILE A 523 -17.27 -27.34 18.80
C ILE A 523 -18.19 -27.23 17.58
N LEU A 524 -19.30 -26.50 17.70
CA LEU A 524 -20.25 -26.29 16.62
C LEU A 524 -19.60 -25.62 15.40
N ALA A 525 -18.68 -24.68 15.60
CA ALA A 525 -17.90 -24.07 14.52
C ALA A 525 -17.06 -25.07 13.70
N GLY A 526 -16.75 -26.26 14.26
CA GLY A 526 -16.07 -27.34 13.52
C GLY A 526 -16.94 -28.01 12.45
N PHE A 527 -18.27 -27.96 12.58
CA PHE A 527 -19.23 -28.56 11.63
C PHE A 527 -19.66 -27.60 10.52
N GLY A 528 -19.06 -26.41 10.44
CA GLY A 528 -19.29 -25.43 9.37
C GLY A 528 -19.80 -24.07 9.84
N PRO A 529 -19.90 -23.09 8.91
CA PRO A 529 -20.13 -21.69 9.26
C PRO A 529 -21.50 -21.42 9.89
N MET A 530 -22.56 -22.15 9.51
CA MET A 530 -23.89 -21.97 10.11
C MET A 530 -23.92 -22.38 11.58
N TRP A 531 -23.37 -23.56 11.90
CA TRP A 531 -23.28 -24.09 13.26
C TRP A 531 -22.41 -23.22 14.17
N GLY A 532 -21.27 -22.73 13.65
CA GLY A 532 -20.45 -21.72 14.35
C GLY A 532 -21.21 -20.42 14.61
N GLY A 533 -22.03 -19.97 13.65
CA GLY A 533 -22.92 -18.81 13.80
C GLY A 533 -23.95 -18.98 14.92
N PHE A 534 -24.55 -20.15 15.07
CA PHE A 534 -25.48 -20.45 16.17
C PHE A 534 -24.78 -20.42 17.53
N GLY A 535 -23.62 -21.06 17.63
CA GLY A 535 -22.79 -21.06 18.84
C GLY A 535 -22.38 -19.65 19.27
N GLN A 536 -21.86 -18.86 18.34
CA GLN A 536 -21.52 -17.46 18.56
C GLN A 536 -22.74 -16.64 19.00
N LEU A 537 -23.91 -16.85 18.37
CA LEU A 537 -25.11 -16.09 18.70
C LEU A 537 -25.63 -16.41 20.12
N ALA A 538 -25.66 -17.69 20.52
CA ALA A 538 -26.06 -18.08 21.88
C ALA A 538 -25.14 -17.43 22.94
N PHE A 539 -23.82 -17.52 22.74
CA PHE A 539 -22.82 -16.88 23.60
C PHE A 539 -22.99 -15.35 23.67
N VAL A 540 -23.19 -14.70 22.53
CA VAL A 540 -23.39 -13.23 22.47
C VAL A 540 -24.72 -12.81 23.12
N THR A 541 -25.80 -13.56 22.91
CA THR A 541 -27.09 -13.32 23.58
C THR A 541 -26.94 -13.38 25.09
N PHE A 542 -26.37 -14.47 25.63
CA PHE A 542 -26.16 -14.64 27.07
C PHE A 542 -25.25 -13.56 27.65
N TYR A 543 -24.16 -13.21 26.94
CA TYR A 543 -23.30 -12.09 27.31
C TYR A 543 -24.05 -10.75 27.42
N PHE A 544 -24.98 -10.44 26.50
CA PHE A 544 -25.74 -9.18 26.57
C PHE A 544 -26.82 -9.16 27.66
N ILE A 545 -27.40 -10.31 28.02
CA ILE A 545 -28.30 -10.44 29.18
C ILE A 545 -27.55 -10.03 30.46
N LEU A 546 -26.34 -10.58 30.67
CA LEU A 546 -25.47 -10.24 31.80
C LEU A 546 -25.00 -8.77 31.76
N LEU A 547 -24.59 -8.28 30.58
CA LEU A 547 -24.07 -6.92 30.39
C LEU A 547 -25.10 -5.83 30.71
N LEU A 548 -26.34 -6.01 30.25
CA LEU A 548 -27.43 -5.06 30.46
C LEU A 548 -28.07 -5.20 31.85
N ARG A 549 -27.75 -6.28 32.60
CA ARG A 549 -28.36 -6.67 33.87
C ARG A 549 -29.88 -6.80 33.76
N LEU A 550 -30.31 -7.55 32.74
CA LEU A 550 -31.72 -7.79 32.47
C LEU A 550 -32.41 -8.55 33.63
N SER A 551 -33.70 -8.29 33.83
CA SER A 551 -34.47 -8.84 34.96
C SER A 551 -34.95 -10.26 34.66
N PRO A 552 -34.56 -11.31 35.41
CA PRO A 552 -34.99 -12.69 35.13
C PRO A 552 -36.52 -12.88 35.15
N ARG A 553 -37.26 -11.95 35.77
CA ARG A 553 -38.73 -11.94 35.80
C ARG A 553 -39.37 -11.51 34.47
N GLU A 554 -38.61 -10.84 33.62
CA GLU A 554 -39.05 -10.30 32.31
C GLU A 554 -38.63 -11.19 31.13
N TRP A 555 -38.16 -12.42 31.39
CA TRP A 555 -37.65 -13.35 30.36
C TRP A 555 -38.61 -13.54 29.17
N LEU A 556 -39.93 -13.51 29.39
CA LEU A 556 -40.93 -13.54 28.33
C LEU A 556 -40.87 -12.32 27.39
N LEU A 557 -40.66 -11.12 27.93
CA LEU A 557 -40.53 -9.89 27.14
C LEU A 557 -39.22 -9.89 26.34
N TYR A 558 -38.13 -10.41 26.92
CA TYR A 558 -36.86 -10.58 26.20
C TYR A 558 -36.97 -11.66 25.12
N ALA A 559 -37.65 -12.77 25.38
CA ALA A 559 -37.90 -13.82 24.40
C ALA A 559 -38.75 -13.31 23.23
N LEU A 560 -39.85 -12.60 23.50
CA LEU A 560 -40.71 -11.99 22.47
C LEU A 560 -39.99 -10.90 21.68
N THR A 561 -39.18 -10.08 22.35
CA THR A 561 -38.37 -9.06 21.66
C THR A 561 -37.29 -9.71 20.80
N ALA A 562 -36.64 -10.76 21.28
CA ALA A 562 -35.61 -11.49 20.55
C ALA A 562 -36.18 -12.24 19.33
N THR A 563 -37.32 -12.91 19.44
CA THR A 563 -37.98 -13.54 18.29
C THR A 563 -38.39 -12.51 17.25
N LEU A 564 -39.00 -11.39 17.68
CA LEU A 564 -39.31 -10.25 16.80
C LEU A 564 -38.04 -9.72 16.10
N SER A 565 -36.94 -9.56 16.84
CA SER A 565 -35.64 -9.09 16.31
C SER A 565 -35.11 -10.00 15.20
N VAL A 566 -35.11 -11.32 15.43
CA VAL A 566 -34.66 -12.30 14.42
C VAL A 566 -35.62 -12.35 13.24
N ILE A 567 -36.94 -12.34 13.46
CA ILE A 567 -37.95 -12.33 12.38
C ILE A 567 -37.78 -11.09 11.50
N VAL A 568 -37.67 -9.90 12.10
CA VAL A 568 -37.42 -8.63 11.38
C VAL A 568 -36.10 -8.69 10.61
N ALA A 569 -35.03 -9.22 11.21
CA ALA A 569 -33.73 -9.39 10.56
C ALA A 569 -33.81 -10.34 9.34
N VAL A 570 -34.58 -11.43 9.43
CA VAL A 570 -34.79 -12.38 8.33
C VAL A 570 -35.67 -11.77 7.23
N LEU A 571 -36.78 -11.13 7.58
CA LEU A 571 -37.70 -10.50 6.63
C LEU A 571 -37.01 -9.38 5.82
N ILE A 572 -36.25 -8.52 6.47
CA ILE A 572 -35.54 -7.42 5.78
C ILE A 572 -34.38 -7.94 4.92
N GLN A 573 -33.74 -9.05 5.29
CA GLN A 573 -32.77 -9.72 4.43
C GLN A 573 -33.43 -10.46 3.25
N ALA A 574 -34.66 -10.96 3.41
CA ALA A 574 -35.42 -11.63 2.36
C ALA A 574 -35.91 -10.67 1.26
N ILE A 575 -35.84 -9.34 1.46
CA ILE A 575 -36.12 -8.35 0.42
C ILE A 575 -35.14 -8.56 -0.76
N PRO A 576 -35.60 -8.92 -1.97
CA PRO A 576 -34.72 -9.20 -3.10
C PRO A 576 -33.88 -7.98 -3.46
N ASN A 577 -32.56 -8.13 -3.50
CA ASN A 577 -31.64 -7.09 -3.96
C ASN A 577 -31.39 -7.31 -5.46
N ARG A 578 -32.41 -7.04 -6.31
CA ARG A 578 -32.33 -7.34 -7.75
C ARG A 578 -31.02 -6.81 -8.37
N ASN A 579 -30.41 -7.63 -9.22
CA ASN A 579 -29.16 -7.32 -9.93
C ASN A 579 -28.04 -6.96 -8.95
N ALA A 580 -28.00 -7.59 -7.77
CA ALA A 580 -26.92 -7.38 -6.80
C ALA A 580 -25.63 -8.00 -7.30
N HIS A 581 -25.71 -9.22 -7.84
CA HIS A 581 -24.52 -9.91 -8.33
C HIS A 581 -23.99 -9.22 -9.58
N ALA A 582 -24.85 -8.91 -10.56
CA ALA A 582 -24.51 -8.10 -11.73
C ALA A 582 -23.83 -6.76 -11.37
N ARG A 583 -24.32 -6.03 -10.35
CA ARG A 583 -23.65 -4.79 -9.87
C ARG A 583 -22.30 -5.04 -9.20
N VAL A 584 -22.11 -6.17 -8.53
CA VAL A 584 -20.83 -6.56 -7.92
C VAL A 584 -19.81 -6.95 -9.00
N VAL A 585 -20.23 -7.69 -10.04
CA VAL A 585 -19.35 -8.07 -11.16
C VAL A 585 -18.97 -6.84 -12.00
N VAL A 586 -19.92 -6.03 -12.45
CA VAL A 586 -19.65 -4.77 -13.18
C VAL A 586 -18.83 -3.80 -12.32
N GLY A 587 -19.19 -3.62 -11.06
CA GLY A 587 -18.41 -2.81 -10.12
C GLY A 587 -17.01 -3.37 -9.86
N GLY A 588 -16.83 -4.68 -9.97
CA GLY A 588 -15.56 -5.40 -9.85
C GLY A 588 -14.65 -5.19 -11.06
N VAL A 589 -15.21 -5.18 -12.27
CA VAL A 589 -14.49 -4.85 -13.52
C VAL A 589 -14.00 -3.41 -13.48
N ASN A 590 -14.89 -2.45 -13.17
CA ASN A 590 -14.53 -1.05 -12.99
C ASN A 590 -13.47 -0.87 -11.87
N ALA A 591 -13.53 -1.69 -10.80
CA ALA A 591 -12.52 -1.68 -9.73
C ALA A 591 -11.18 -2.31 -10.15
N LEU A 592 -11.18 -3.27 -11.09
CA LEU A 592 -9.99 -3.85 -11.70
C LEU A 592 -9.30 -2.81 -12.59
N GLU A 593 -10.02 -2.18 -13.51
CA GLU A 593 -9.52 -1.11 -14.40
C GLU A 593 -8.92 0.06 -13.60
N LEU A 594 -9.62 0.54 -12.57
CA LEU A 594 -9.11 1.57 -11.65
C LEU A 594 -7.85 1.12 -10.88
N ARG A 595 -7.61 -0.18 -10.73
CA ARG A 595 -6.37 -0.74 -10.14
C ARG A 595 -5.26 -0.89 -11.17
N ILE A 596 -5.55 -1.31 -12.41
CA ILE A 596 -4.59 -1.28 -13.53
C ILE A 596 -4.03 0.14 -13.65
N ALA A 597 -4.90 1.13 -13.74
CA ALA A 597 -4.51 2.54 -13.82
C ALA A 597 -3.77 3.07 -12.59
N ARG A 598 -3.78 2.36 -11.44
CA ARG A 598 -2.94 2.65 -10.26
C ARG A 598 -1.61 1.89 -10.25
N VAL A 599 -1.56 0.67 -10.75
CA VAL A 599 -0.29 -0.06 -10.97
C VAL A 599 0.57 0.71 -11.96
N MET A 600 -0.04 1.36 -12.95
CA MET A 600 0.67 2.20 -13.91
C MET A 600 1.33 3.45 -13.29
N ASP A 601 0.78 4.05 -12.22
CA ASP A 601 1.38 5.25 -11.59
C ASP A 601 2.86 5.02 -11.16
N PRO A 602 3.22 4.00 -10.34
CA PRO A 602 4.61 3.71 -10.04
C PRO A 602 5.40 3.10 -11.21
N LEU A 603 4.76 2.49 -12.21
CA LEU A 603 5.47 2.01 -13.41
C LEU A 603 5.95 3.19 -14.28
N ILE A 604 5.12 4.22 -14.46
CA ILE A 604 5.51 5.50 -15.08
C ILE A 604 6.71 6.11 -14.33
N ASP A 605 6.66 6.15 -13.00
CA ASP A 605 7.79 6.61 -12.17
C ASP A 605 9.06 5.75 -12.43
N THR A 606 8.95 4.42 -12.52
CA THR A 606 10.12 3.53 -12.72
C THR A 606 10.76 3.68 -14.10
N VAL A 607 9.95 3.79 -15.17
CA VAL A 607 10.44 3.94 -16.55
C VAL A 607 11.00 5.33 -16.78
N SER A 608 10.29 6.39 -16.37
CA SER A 608 10.76 7.77 -16.52
C SER A 608 12.05 8.04 -15.73
N ALA A 609 12.13 7.58 -14.48
CA ALA A 609 13.32 7.77 -13.63
C ALA A 609 14.45 6.76 -13.92
N ALA A 610 14.18 5.69 -14.66
CA ALA A 610 15.06 4.51 -14.84
C ALA A 610 15.53 3.85 -13.53
N ARG A 611 14.70 3.88 -12.48
CA ARG A 611 15.06 3.42 -11.13
C ARG A 611 14.15 2.28 -10.67
N TRP A 612 14.75 1.31 -9.97
CA TRP A 612 14.05 0.23 -9.28
C TRP A 612 14.34 0.25 -7.77
N ASP A 613 14.25 1.43 -7.17
CA ASP A 613 14.52 1.64 -5.74
C ASP A 613 13.61 0.76 -4.84
N PRO A 614 14.04 0.37 -3.63
CA PRO A 614 13.23 -0.45 -2.72
C PRO A 614 11.83 0.10 -2.47
N ASP A 615 11.66 1.42 -2.45
CA ASP A 615 10.36 2.08 -2.29
C ASP A 615 9.46 1.93 -3.52
N LEU A 616 10.02 2.01 -4.74
CA LEU A 616 9.27 1.77 -5.98
C LEU A 616 8.90 0.29 -6.11
N ARG A 617 9.84 -0.62 -5.86
CA ARG A 617 9.59 -2.07 -5.81
C ARG A 617 8.46 -2.41 -4.83
N ARG A 618 8.45 -1.82 -3.63
CA ARG A 618 7.37 -1.99 -2.64
C ARG A 618 6.01 -1.47 -3.14
N ARG A 619 5.96 -0.33 -3.84
CA ARG A 619 4.71 0.21 -4.41
C ARG A 619 4.16 -0.66 -5.53
N VAL A 620 5.00 -0.99 -6.52
CA VAL A 620 4.60 -1.86 -7.64
C VAL A 620 4.08 -3.19 -7.10
N HIS A 621 4.79 -3.83 -6.16
CA HIS A 621 4.35 -5.07 -5.55
C HIS A 621 3.05 -4.91 -4.72
N ALA A 622 2.86 -3.79 -4.01
CA ALA A 622 1.63 -3.53 -3.25
C ALA A 622 0.40 -3.25 -4.12
N GLU A 623 0.57 -2.60 -5.27
CA GLU A 623 -0.52 -2.38 -6.25
C GLU A 623 -0.77 -3.65 -7.09
N LEU A 624 0.25 -4.41 -7.51
CA LEU A 624 0.09 -5.72 -8.15
C LEU A 624 -0.66 -6.70 -7.24
N LYS A 625 -0.32 -6.76 -5.94
CA LYS A 625 -1.05 -7.58 -4.97
C LYS A 625 -2.51 -7.15 -4.84
N GLN A 626 -2.78 -5.85 -4.89
CA GLN A 626 -4.14 -5.32 -4.87
C GLN A 626 -4.92 -5.61 -6.16
N LEU A 627 -4.24 -5.60 -7.32
CA LEU A 627 -4.81 -6.01 -8.60
C LEU A 627 -5.19 -7.50 -8.58
N HIS A 628 -4.25 -8.38 -8.21
CA HIS A 628 -4.48 -9.81 -8.06
C HIS A 628 -5.64 -10.11 -7.09
N HIS A 629 -5.74 -9.40 -5.96
CA HIS A 629 -6.89 -9.53 -5.06
C HIS A 629 -8.23 -9.12 -5.70
N ALA A 630 -8.24 -8.17 -6.63
CA ALA A 630 -9.45 -7.73 -7.34
C ALA A 630 -9.82 -8.68 -8.48
N ALA A 631 -8.85 -9.09 -9.31
CA ALA A 631 -9.02 -10.09 -10.35
C ALA A 631 -9.55 -11.39 -9.75
N SER A 632 -8.86 -11.94 -8.74
CA SER A 632 -9.29 -13.18 -8.08
C SER A 632 -10.52 -13.03 -7.17
N PHE A 633 -10.99 -11.82 -6.87
CA PHE A 633 -12.35 -11.60 -6.32
C PHE A 633 -13.38 -11.72 -7.45
N LEU A 634 -13.17 -11.02 -8.58
CA LEU A 634 -14.03 -11.02 -9.76
C LEU A 634 -14.16 -12.43 -10.35
N SER A 635 -13.07 -13.16 -10.57
CA SER A 635 -13.09 -14.56 -11.02
C SER A 635 -13.84 -15.47 -10.06
N GLY A 636 -13.83 -15.18 -8.75
CA GLY A 636 -14.59 -15.90 -7.73
C GLY A 636 -16.07 -15.50 -7.64
N GLN A 637 -16.51 -14.45 -8.33
CA GLN A 637 -17.94 -14.14 -8.54
C GLN A 637 -18.46 -14.76 -9.83
N LEU A 638 -17.61 -14.93 -10.85
CA LEU A 638 -17.98 -15.51 -12.14
C LEU A 638 -18.19 -17.04 -12.13
N VAL A 639 -18.36 -17.70 -10.98
CA VAL A 639 -18.30 -19.19 -10.85
C VAL A 639 -19.65 -19.89 -11.06
N GLU A 640 -20.75 -19.33 -10.57
CA GLU A 640 -22.08 -19.98 -10.61
C GLU A 640 -22.87 -19.58 -11.87
N PRO A 641 -23.74 -20.46 -12.41
CA PRO A 641 -24.65 -20.12 -13.51
C PRO A 641 -25.66 -19.06 -13.05
N ASP A 642 -25.37 -17.78 -13.33
CA ASP A 642 -26.12 -16.66 -12.78
C ASP A 642 -27.22 -16.15 -13.72
N SER A 643 -28.46 -16.35 -13.30
CA SER A 643 -29.65 -15.81 -13.96
C SER A 643 -29.77 -14.28 -13.86
N GLU A 644 -29.06 -13.60 -12.96
CA GLU A 644 -29.04 -12.12 -12.88
C GLU A 644 -28.14 -11.48 -13.95
N LEU A 645 -27.09 -12.15 -14.44
CA LEU A 645 -26.22 -11.64 -15.52
C LEU A 645 -26.73 -11.98 -16.92
N GLY A 646 -27.56 -13.03 -17.07
CA GLY A 646 -28.03 -13.49 -18.38
C GLY A 646 -26.95 -14.12 -19.26
N LEU A 647 -25.84 -14.59 -18.64
CA LEU A 647 -24.71 -15.22 -19.33
C LEU A 647 -24.71 -16.74 -19.11
N THR A 648 -24.29 -17.48 -20.14
CA THR A 648 -24.11 -18.93 -20.08
C THR A 648 -22.83 -19.30 -19.31
N PRO A 649 -22.70 -20.54 -18.78
CA PRO A 649 -21.49 -20.99 -18.11
C PRO A 649 -20.22 -20.84 -18.95
N GLY A 650 -20.29 -21.10 -20.26
CA GLY A 650 -19.17 -20.90 -21.18
C GLY A 650 -18.76 -19.43 -21.35
N GLN A 651 -19.73 -18.50 -21.38
CA GLN A 651 -19.45 -17.06 -21.41
C GLN A 651 -18.82 -16.58 -20.10
N LEU A 652 -19.22 -17.15 -18.96
CA LEU A 652 -18.63 -16.86 -17.65
C LEU A 652 -17.18 -17.39 -17.55
N ASP A 653 -16.90 -18.59 -18.05
CA ASP A 653 -15.53 -19.13 -18.15
C ASP A 653 -14.67 -18.26 -19.09
N ALA A 654 -15.21 -17.82 -20.24
CA ALA A 654 -14.53 -16.90 -21.15
C ALA A 654 -14.20 -15.54 -20.50
N LEU A 655 -15.12 -14.98 -19.71
CA LEU A 655 -14.86 -13.78 -18.91
C LEU A 655 -13.77 -14.01 -17.85
N ARG A 656 -13.74 -15.18 -17.18
CA ARG A 656 -12.65 -15.51 -16.24
C ARG A 656 -11.29 -15.57 -16.93
N MET A 657 -11.22 -16.12 -18.15
CA MET A 657 -9.99 -16.11 -18.95
C MET A 657 -9.56 -14.67 -19.31
N ARG A 658 -10.47 -13.82 -19.80
CA ARG A 658 -10.14 -12.41 -20.09
C ARG A 658 -9.67 -11.62 -18.84
N VAL A 659 -10.22 -11.91 -17.66
CA VAL A 659 -9.73 -11.34 -16.38
C VAL A 659 -8.32 -11.83 -16.03
N PHE A 660 -8.00 -13.09 -16.34
CA PHE A 660 -6.66 -13.66 -16.17
C PHE A 660 -5.66 -13.05 -17.16
N ASP A 661 -6.02 -12.92 -18.43
CA ASP A 661 -5.18 -12.31 -19.47
C ASP A 661 -4.79 -10.86 -19.10
N VAL A 662 -5.75 -10.10 -18.53
CA VAL A 662 -5.51 -8.77 -17.97
C VAL A 662 -4.56 -8.79 -16.77
N GLU A 663 -4.69 -9.75 -15.84
CA GLU A 663 -3.74 -9.91 -14.72
C GLU A 663 -2.33 -10.21 -15.26
N LEU A 664 -2.22 -11.09 -16.26
CA LEU A 664 -0.98 -11.52 -16.88
C LEU A 664 -0.27 -10.36 -17.59
N ALA A 665 -1.00 -9.61 -18.43
CA ALA A 665 -0.45 -8.51 -19.19
C ALA A 665 0.09 -7.37 -18.30
N VAL A 666 -0.54 -7.11 -17.14
CA VAL A 666 0.01 -6.14 -16.16
C VAL A 666 1.29 -6.67 -15.49
N VAL A 667 1.40 -7.98 -15.23
CA VAL A 667 2.63 -8.59 -14.69
C VAL A 667 3.76 -8.60 -15.72
N ASN A 668 3.44 -8.87 -17.00
CA ASN A 668 4.36 -8.75 -18.12
C ASN A 668 4.85 -7.31 -18.28
N LEU A 669 3.95 -6.33 -18.21
CA LEU A 669 4.31 -4.90 -18.24
C LEU A 669 5.19 -4.49 -17.05
N ALA A 670 4.89 -4.94 -15.84
CA ALA A 670 5.73 -4.66 -14.67
C ALA A 670 7.13 -5.28 -14.79
N THR A 671 7.24 -6.45 -15.42
CA THR A 671 8.51 -7.14 -15.67
C THR A 671 9.32 -6.45 -16.77
N ALA A 672 8.68 -6.02 -17.85
CA ALA A 672 9.30 -5.22 -18.91
C ALA A 672 9.72 -3.83 -18.43
N ALA A 673 8.89 -3.14 -17.63
CA ALA A 673 9.25 -1.87 -17.03
C ALA A 673 10.48 -1.99 -16.12
N ARG A 674 10.62 -3.12 -15.40
CA ARG A 674 11.83 -3.45 -14.64
C ARG A 674 13.04 -3.71 -15.54
N SER A 675 12.90 -4.46 -16.64
CA SER A 675 14.02 -4.72 -17.57
C SER A 675 14.51 -3.45 -18.28
N ALA A 676 13.64 -2.44 -18.44
CA ALA A 676 13.98 -1.12 -18.94
C ALA A 676 14.66 -0.17 -17.92
N THR A 677 14.91 -0.60 -16.67
CA THR A 677 15.63 0.23 -15.68
C THR A 677 17.15 0.22 -15.88
N GLY A 678 17.81 1.32 -15.48
CA GLY A 678 19.25 1.53 -15.68
C GLY A 678 19.61 2.42 -16.88
N LEU A 679 20.90 2.53 -17.18
CA LEU A 679 21.44 3.45 -18.20
C LEU A 679 21.24 2.96 -19.65
N ARG A 680 20.78 1.72 -19.87
CA ARG A 680 20.68 1.08 -21.19
C ARG A 680 19.57 1.63 -22.10
N VAL A 681 18.57 2.32 -21.54
CA VAL A 681 17.50 2.97 -22.34
C VAL A 681 17.72 4.49 -22.33
N PRO A 682 17.95 5.12 -23.51
CA PRO A 682 18.15 6.57 -23.63
C PRO A 682 16.98 7.38 -23.06
N VAL A 683 17.28 8.52 -22.44
CA VAL A 683 16.29 9.41 -21.79
C VAL A 683 15.09 9.75 -22.72
N PRO A 684 15.28 10.08 -24.01
CA PRO A 684 14.14 10.39 -24.90
C PRO A 684 13.20 9.20 -25.09
N ILE A 685 13.73 7.98 -25.21
CA ILE A 685 12.93 6.76 -25.36
C ILE A 685 12.17 6.46 -24.06
N ARG A 686 12.79 6.68 -22.89
CA ARG A 686 12.10 6.54 -21.60
C ARG A 686 10.97 7.57 -21.42
N ALA A 687 11.15 8.80 -21.91
CA ALA A 687 10.12 9.82 -21.88
C ALA A 687 8.94 9.46 -22.80
N LEU A 688 9.21 8.94 -24.00
CA LEU A 688 8.19 8.42 -24.91
C LEU A 688 7.42 7.24 -24.29
N LEU A 689 8.11 6.22 -23.78
CA LEU A 689 7.48 5.07 -23.10
C LEU A 689 6.67 5.49 -21.87
N ALA A 690 7.14 6.48 -21.09
CA ALA A 690 6.39 7.04 -19.97
C ALA A 690 5.13 7.81 -20.44
N GLY A 691 5.19 8.47 -21.60
CA GLY A 691 4.05 9.08 -22.26
C GLY A 691 3.05 8.06 -22.81
N GLU A 692 3.52 6.95 -23.40
CA GLU A 692 2.68 5.82 -23.82
C GLU A 692 1.97 5.18 -22.61
N LEU A 693 2.70 4.93 -21.51
CA LEU A 693 2.14 4.50 -20.23
C LEU A 693 1.07 5.48 -19.70
N GLU A 694 1.32 6.80 -19.74
CA GLU A 694 0.33 7.81 -19.31
C GLU A 694 -0.89 7.87 -20.25
N HIS A 695 -0.69 7.64 -21.55
CA HIS A 695 -1.75 7.60 -22.55
C HIS A 695 -2.67 6.37 -22.37
N VAL A 696 -2.09 5.18 -22.21
CA VAL A 696 -2.81 3.95 -21.86
C VAL A 696 -3.51 4.08 -20.51
N GLN A 697 -2.85 4.68 -19.51
CA GLN A 697 -3.47 4.95 -18.21
C GLN A 697 -4.69 5.88 -18.34
N LYS A 698 -4.65 6.85 -19.27
CA LYS A 698 -5.78 7.73 -19.56
C LYS A 698 -6.93 6.99 -20.26
N HIS A 699 -6.62 6.15 -21.25
CA HIS A 699 -7.59 5.27 -21.94
C HIS A 699 -8.37 4.41 -20.95
N VAL A 700 -7.68 3.64 -20.11
CA VAL A 700 -8.30 2.78 -19.08
C VAL A 700 -9.09 3.58 -18.02
N ARG A 701 -8.84 4.89 -17.87
CA ARG A 701 -9.61 5.79 -16.98
C ARG A 701 -10.81 6.48 -17.65
N GLU A 702 -10.93 6.35 -18.96
CA GLU A 702 -11.97 6.96 -19.81
C GLU A 702 -13.01 5.92 -20.31
N TYR A 703 -12.80 4.63 -20.07
CA TYR A 703 -13.80 3.58 -20.27
C TYR A 703 -15.18 3.93 -19.66
N PRO A 704 -16.29 3.54 -20.32
CA PRO A 704 -17.66 3.65 -19.80
C PRO A 704 -17.84 3.03 -18.41
N GLU A 705 -18.85 3.48 -17.64
CA GLU A 705 -19.14 2.91 -16.31
C GLU A 705 -19.79 1.50 -16.36
N ARG A 706 -20.08 0.97 -17.56
CA ARG A 706 -20.61 -0.38 -17.78
C ARG A 706 -19.94 -1.02 -19.01
N PRO A 707 -19.41 -2.25 -18.90
CA PRO A 707 -18.85 -2.98 -20.03
C PRO A 707 -19.95 -3.51 -20.96
N THR A 708 -19.60 -3.77 -22.22
CA THR A 708 -20.55 -4.06 -23.31
C THR A 708 -21.34 -5.35 -23.10
N TRP A 709 -20.73 -6.40 -22.54
CA TRP A 709 -21.43 -7.64 -22.18
C TRP A 709 -22.45 -7.47 -21.04
N ALA A 710 -22.42 -6.35 -20.31
CA ALA A 710 -23.39 -6.03 -19.25
C ALA A 710 -24.50 -5.07 -19.71
N THR A 711 -24.53 -4.67 -20.98
CA THR A 711 -25.59 -3.85 -21.57
C THR A 711 -26.57 -4.71 -22.39
N SER A 712 -27.86 -4.64 -22.06
CA SER A 712 -28.93 -5.32 -22.78
C SER A 712 -29.19 -4.71 -24.16
N GLY A 713 -29.61 -5.53 -25.11
CA GLY A 713 -29.44 -5.35 -26.57
C GLY A 713 -29.86 -4.05 -27.24
N ASP A 714 -30.75 -3.22 -26.67
CA ASP A 714 -31.13 -1.92 -27.28
C ASP A 714 -30.07 -0.82 -27.08
N ASP A 715 -29.32 -0.83 -25.97
CA ASP A 715 -28.28 0.18 -25.66
C ASP A 715 -26.90 -0.16 -26.29
N SER A 716 -26.79 -1.32 -26.96
CA SER A 716 -25.53 -1.86 -27.49
C SER A 716 -24.85 -0.96 -28.55
N SER A 717 -25.63 -0.10 -29.21
CA SER A 717 -25.15 0.88 -30.19
C SER A 717 -24.48 2.11 -29.57
N ALA A 718 -24.62 2.36 -28.27
CA ALA A 718 -24.36 3.66 -27.66
C ALA A 718 -22.93 3.88 -27.09
N ALA A 719 -22.08 2.84 -27.02
CA ALA A 719 -20.81 2.94 -26.29
C ALA A 719 -19.65 2.04 -26.82
N VAL A 720 -19.39 2.04 -28.13
CA VAL A 720 -18.08 1.56 -28.62
C VAL A 720 -17.00 2.57 -28.21
N HIS A 721 -16.28 2.29 -27.13
CA HIS A 721 -15.10 3.09 -26.78
C HIS A 721 -14.04 2.85 -27.87
N PRO A 722 -13.51 3.89 -28.53
CA PRO A 722 -12.61 3.71 -29.67
C PRO A 722 -11.33 3.01 -29.22
N ALA A 723 -10.92 1.96 -29.95
CA ALA A 723 -9.69 1.23 -29.68
C ALA A 723 -8.46 2.15 -29.78
N LEU A 724 -7.48 1.94 -28.90
CA LEU A 724 -6.28 2.78 -28.89
C LEU A 724 -5.37 2.42 -30.07
N ALA A 725 -5.15 3.38 -30.98
CA ALA A 725 -4.27 3.19 -32.13
C ALA A 725 -2.78 3.15 -31.69
N PHE A 726 -2.27 1.95 -31.43
CA PHE A 726 -0.83 1.70 -31.33
C PHE A 726 -0.15 1.79 -32.70
N ARG A 727 1.12 2.23 -32.70
CA ARG A 727 2.01 2.22 -33.86
C ARG A 727 3.14 1.24 -33.59
N ASP A 728 3.60 0.53 -34.60
CA ASP A 728 4.76 -0.35 -34.46
C ASP A 728 6.00 0.41 -33.93
N PRO A 729 6.74 -0.16 -32.98
CA PRO A 729 7.93 0.49 -32.44
C PRO A 729 9.03 0.54 -33.51
N PRO A 730 9.70 1.68 -33.71
CA PRO A 730 10.80 1.78 -34.66
C PRO A 730 11.87 0.70 -34.43
N VAL A 731 12.39 0.13 -35.52
CA VAL A 731 13.39 -0.95 -35.49
C VAL A 731 14.65 -0.55 -34.71
N ASP A 732 14.96 0.75 -34.68
CA ASP A 732 16.09 1.36 -33.97
C ASP A 732 15.94 1.38 -32.43
N TRP A 733 14.80 0.92 -31.86
CA TRP A 733 14.59 0.92 -30.40
C TRP A 733 15.34 -0.22 -29.67
N PRO A 734 15.94 0.04 -28.49
CA PRO A 734 16.55 -0.99 -27.64
C PRO A 734 15.59 -2.16 -27.36
N PRO A 735 16.08 -3.40 -27.23
CA PRO A 735 15.22 -4.57 -27.03
C PRO A 735 14.35 -4.45 -25.76
N GLN A 736 14.87 -3.82 -24.69
CA GLN A 736 14.10 -3.55 -23.47
C GLN A 736 12.97 -2.54 -23.71
N ALA A 737 13.18 -1.53 -24.55
CA ALA A 737 12.15 -0.56 -24.92
C ALA A 737 11.04 -1.21 -25.76
N ARG A 738 11.42 -2.07 -26.73
CA ARG A 738 10.47 -2.87 -27.52
C ARG A 738 9.70 -3.86 -26.63
N GLN A 739 10.31 -4.41 -25.58
CA GLN A 739 9.63 -5.27 -24.60
C GLN A 739 8.56 -4.50 -23.81
N VAL A 740 8.85 -3.29 -23.33
CA VAL A 740 7.86 -2.43 -22.65
C VAL A 740 6.70 -2.09 -23.58
N HIS A 741 7.00 -1.71 -24.82
CA HIS A 741 5.98 -1.37 -25.81
C HIS A 741 5.09 -2.57 -26.18
N ARG A 742 5.66 -3.76 -26.36
CA ARG A 742 4.87 -4.99 -26.60
C ARG A 742 3.96 -5.32 -25.42
N ALA A 743 4.46 -5.20 -24.19
CA ALA A 743 3.66 -5.46 -22.99
C ALA A 743 2.58 -4.37 -22.73
N LEU A 744 2.80 -3.14 -23.20
CA LEU A 744 1.78 -2.08 -23.24
C LEU A 744 0.66 -2.41 -24.22
N TYR A 745 1.01 -2.87 -25.42
CA TYR A 745 0.05 -3.31 -26.43
C TYR A 745 -0.78 -4.50 -25.93
N GLU A 746 -0.10 -5.53 -25.40
CA GLU A 746 -0.72 -6.71 -24.78
C GLU A 746 -1.72 -6.32 -23.69
N LEU A 747 -1.34 -5.38 -22.80
CA LEU A 747 -2.23 -4.85 -21.77
C LEU A 747 -3.48 -4.19 -22.35
N VAL A 748 -3.34 -3.31 -23.36
CA VAL A 748 -4.51 -2.65 -23.96
C VAL A 748 -5.40 -3.66 -24.68
N THR A 749 -4.83 -4.61 -25.41
CA THR A 749 -5.63 -5.65 -26.07
C THR A 749 -6.41 -6.50 -25.06
N ALA A 750 -5.81 -6.84 -23.91
CA ALA A 750 -6.49 -7.57 -22.86
C ALA A 750 -7.58 -6.73 -22.16
N THR A 751 -7.32 -5.45 -21.86
CA THR A 751 -8.31 -4.60 -21.18
C THR A 751 -9.46 -4.20 -22.10
N ASP A 752 -9.18 -3.88 -23.36
CA ASP A 752 -10.22 -3.64 -24.37
C ASP A 752 -11.05 -4.93 -24.53
N ALA A 753 -10.42 -6.10 -24.70
CA ALA A 753 -11.14 -7.37 -24.79
C ALA A 753 -12.00 -7.70 -23.56
N LEU A 754 -11.61 -7.31 -22.34
CA LEU A 754 -12.44 -7.49 -21.14
C LEU A 754 -13.64 -6.51 -21.10
N HIS A 755 -13.45 -5.28 -21.57
CA HIS A 755 -14.46 -4.22 -21.47
C HIS A 755 -15.47 -4.24 -22.62
N THR A 756 -15.01 -4.44 -23.86
CA THR A 756 -15.82 -4.33 -25.07
C THR A 756 -16.44 -5.65 -25.54
N ALA A 757 -16.19 -6.77 -24.84
CA ALA A 757 -16.69 -8.09 -25.25
C ALA A 757 -18.20 -8.07 -25.54
N GLY A 758 -18.60 -8.51 -26.72
CA GLY A 758 -20.01 -8.81 -27.00
C GLY A 758 -20.44 -10.10 -26.30
N SER A 759 -21.69 -10.19 -25.85
CA SER A 759 -22.24 -11.45 -25.33
C SER A 759 -22.19 -12.57 -26.39
N ALA A 760 -22.38 -12.24 -27.67
CA ALA A 760 -22.20 -13.17 -28.78
C ALA A 760 -20.75 -13.68 -28.92
N GLU A 761 -19.75 -12.80 -28.84
CA GLU A 761 -18.30 -13.16 -28.93
C GLU A 761 -17.82 -14.04 -27.77
N LEU A 762 -18.46 -13.91 -26.60
CA LEU A 762 -18.17 -14.77 -25.45
C LEU A 762 -18.70 -16.21 -25.63
N GLY A 763 -19.58 -16.45 -26.61
CA GLY A 763 -20.16 -17.77 -26.90
C GLY A 763 -19.54 -18.52 -28.09
N SER A 764 -18.88 -17.83 -29.03
CA SER A 764 -18.47 -18.42 -30.32
C SER A 764 -17.34 -19.45 -30.26
N ASN A 765 -16.60 -19.52 -29.15
CA ASN A 765 -15.46 -20.46 -29.01
C ASN A 765 -15.86 -21.91 -28.62
N VAL A 766 -17.17 -22.23 -28.54
CA VAL A 766 -17.65 -23.55 -28.10
C VAL A 766 -18.30 -24.37 -29.22
N THR A 767 -18.53 -23.79 -30.40
CA THR A 767 -19.19 -24.46 -31.55
C THR A 767 -18.27 -24.81 -32.71
N ALA A 768 -16.97 -24.53 -32.64
CA ALA A 768 -16.02 -24.72 -33.74
C ALA A 768 -15.37 -26.13 -33.76
N THR A 769 -16.15 -27.20 -33.55
CA THR A 769 -15.65 -28.60 -33.61
C THR A 769 -16.52 -29.58 -34.40
N ASP A 770 -17.66 -29.16 -34.94
CA ASP A 770 -18.42 -29.93 -35.94
C ASP A 770 -19.08 -28.93 -36.91
N ASP A 771 -18.36 -28.59 -37.98
CA ASP A 771 -18.89 -28.61 -39.35
C ASP A 771 -17.74 -28.33 -40.34
N GLN A 772 -17.74 -29.07 -41.46
CA GLN A 772 -16.68 -29.05 -42.47
C GLN A 772 -16.91 -27.91 -43.47
N GLU A 773 -15.93 -27.04 -43.70
CA GLU A 773 -15.79 -26.36 -45.00
C GLU A 773 -14.33 -25.96 -45.27
N GLU A 774 -13.89 -26.14 -46.52
CA GLU A 774 -12.50 -25.98 -46.97
C GLU A 774 -12.08 -24.50 -47.17
N PRO A 775 -10.77 -24.18 -47.13
CA PRO A 775 -10.29 -22.80 -47.14
C PRO A 775 -10.21 -22.20 -48.55
N ALA A 776 -10.50 -20.90 -48.68
CA ALA A 776 -10.22 -20.11 -49.88
C ALA A 776 -9.56 -18.75 -49.55
N ASP A 777 -8.37 -18.54 -50.11
CA ASP A 777 -7.65 -17.29 -50.36
C ASP A 777 -7.55 -16.22 -49.26
N ALA A 778 -6.49 -16.35 -48.45
CA ALA A 778 -5.85 -15.23 -47.77
C ALA A 778 -4.84 -14.51 -48.70
N THR A 779 -5.25 -13.47 -49.42
CA THR A 779 -4.31 -12.47 -50.01
C THR A 779 -4.89 -11.04 -50.00
N ALA A 780 -3.99 -10.05 -49.79
CA ALA A 780 -4.21 -8.60 -49.91
C ALA A 780 -5.22 -7.93 -48.92
N ALA A 781 -5.04 -6.68 -48.47
CA ALA A 781 -3.86 -5.80 -48.46
C ALA A 781 -4.02 -4.69 -47.40
N TRP A 782 -2.90 -4.12 -46.95
CA TRP A 782 -2.88 -2.87 -46.17
C TRP A 782 -3.17 -1.67 -47.09
N GLY A 783 -4.04 -0.71 -46.70
CA GLY A 783 -4.39 0.37 -47.64
C GLY A 783 -5.30 1.54 -47.20
N ALA A 784 -4.95 2.29 -46.15
CA ALA A 784 -5.26 3.74 -46.02
C ALA A 784 -6.77 4.17 -45.83
N PRO A 785 -7.10 5.47 -45.59
CA PRO A 785 -8.14 5.89 -44.64
C PRO A 785 -9.53 6.23 -45.22
N PRO A 786 -10.58 6.33 -44.39
CA PRO A 786 -11.94 6.65 -44.82
C PRO A 786 -12.18 8.16 -45.00
N ALA A 787 -13.12 8.51 -45.90
CA ALA A 787 -13.65 9.85 -46.08
C ALA A 787 -15.19 9.85 -46.06
N ALA A 788 -15.74 10.80 -45.29
CA ALA A 788 -17.02 11.51 -45.43
C ALA A 788 -18.36 10.81 -45.77
N ASP A 789 -19.33 11.12 -44.90
CA ASP A 789 -20.72 11.53 -45.17
C ASP A 789 -21.88 10.54 -45.42
N ALA A 790 -23.06 11.05 -45.00
CA ALA A 790 -24.44 10.68 -45.37
C ALA A 790 -25.01 9.35 -44.79
N THR A 791 -26.22 9.22 -44.22
CA THR A 791 -27.32 10.07 -43.64
C THR A 791 -28.48 9.08 -43.30
N SER A 792 -29.65 9.59 -42.85
CA SER A 792 -30.95 8.89 -42.62
C SER A 792 -30.97 7.85 -41.48
N GLU A 793 -31.65 8.13 -40.37
CA GLU A 793 -33.12 8.03 -40.16
C GLU A 793 -33.60 6.57 -40.25
N GLY A 794 -33.99 5.94 -39.14
CA GLY A 794 -35.38 5.97 -38.64
C GLY A 794 -36.09 4.69 -39.11
N THR A 795 -36.68 3.86 -38.27
CA THR A 795 -37.97 4.10 -37.60
C THR A 795 -38.21 3.02 -36.53
N ALA A 796 -39.05 3.28 -35.54
CA ALA A 796 -39.22 2.44 -34.36
C ALA A 796 -40.38 1.41 -34.44
N SER A 797 -40.20 0.29 -33.74
CA SER A 797 -41.24 -0.43 -32.95
C SER A 797 -42.41 -1.10 -33.73
N PRO A 798 -43.37 -1.75 -33.04
CA PRO A 798 -43.18 -2.97 -32.22
C PRO A 798 -44.30 -4.02 -32.46
N THR A 799 -44.14 -5.24 -31.93
CA THR A 799 -45.23 -6.12 -31.45
C THR A 799 -44.65 -7.39 -30.79
N ASP A 800 -45.36 -8.22 -30.01
CA ASP A 800 -46.28 -8.09 -28.86
C ASP A 800 -46.79 -9.53 -28.54
N ALA A 801 -47.14 -9.84 -27.28
CA ALA A 801 -47.77 -11.09 -26.81
C ALA A 801 -46.94 -12.41 -26.99
N THR A 802 -47.15 -13.52 -26.26
CA THR A 802 -48.24 -13.93 -25.33
C THR A 802 -47.78 -15.01 -24.31
N GLU A 803 -48.27 -14.89 -23.07
CA GLU A 803 -48.71 -15.89 -22.05
C GLU A 803 -48.25 -17.38 -22.05
N ASP A 804 -47.64 -17.82 -20.91
CA ASP A 804 -47.98 -18.94 -19.96
C ASP A 804 -48.49 -20.35 -20.43
N PRO A 805 -48.50 -21.44 -19.60
CA PRO A 805 -47.82 -21.70 -18.29
C PRO A 805 -47.27 -23.16 -18.07
N ALA A 806 -46.73 -23.41 -16.86
CA ALA A 806 -46.84 -24.64 -16.03
C ALA A 806 -45.83 -25.83 -16.05
N SER A 807 -45.54 -26.34 -14.83
CA SER A 807 -44.99 -27.66 -14.41
C SER A 807 -43.55 -28.06 -14.82
N GLU A 808 -42.74 -28.82 -14.06
CA GLU A 808 -42.75 -29.35 -12.67
C GLU A 808 -41.30 -29.84 -12.30
N GLY A 809 -40.99 -30.14 -11.03
CA GLY A 809 -39.70 -30.73 -10.58
C GLY A 809 -38.68 -29.72 -10.01
N GLU A 810 -38.51 -29.62 -8.68
CA GLU A 810 -37.52 -30.37 -7.86
C GLU A 810 -36.06 -29.94 -8.13
N ALA A 811 -35.45 -29.12 -7.25
CA ALA A 811 -34.56 -29.55 -6.14
C ALA A 811 -33.17 -30.03 -6.65
N GLU A 812 -32.01 -29.69 -6.08
CA GLU A 812 -31.69 -29.15 -4.76
C GLU A 812 -30.28 -28.48 -4.77
N THR A 813 -29.94 -27.81 -3.66
CA THR A 813 -28.61 -27.54 -3.04
C THR A 813 -27.29 -27.96 -3.75
N ASP A 814 -26.12 -27.28 -3.61
CA ASP A 814 -25.52 -26.77 -2.35
C ASP A 814 -24.20 -25.98 -2.59
N ALA A 815 -23.93 -24.91 -1.81
CA ALA A 815 -22.65 -24.18 -1.84
C ALA A 815 -21.40 -25.02 -1.53
N ALA A 816 -20.34 -24.87 -2.34
CA ALA A 816 -18.96 -25.04 -1.91
C ALA A 816 -17.97 -24.35 -2.87
N ALA A 817 -17.12 -23.48 -2.32
CA ALA A 817 -15.80 -23.16 -2.91
C ALA A 817 -14.69 -23.43 -1.88
N ALA A 818 -14.85 -24.53 -1.12
CA ALA A 818 -13.90 -25.04 -0.15
C ALA A 818 -14.08 -26.55 0.14
N ALA A 819 -14.43 -27.34 -0.88
CA ALA A 819 -14.36 -28.80 -0.87
C ALA A 819 -14.22 -29.32 -2.31
N GLY A 820 -13.10 -29.96 -2.63
CA GLY A 820 -12.99 -30.86 -3.79
C GLY A 820 -13.43 -32.28 -3.38
N PRO A 821 -13.85 -33.13 -4.34
CA PRO A 821 -14.36 -34.46 -4.03
C PRO A 821 -13.25 -35.41 -3.54
N ALA A 822 -13.61 -36.31 -2.62
CA ALA A 822 -12.76 -37.43 -2.23
C ALA A 822 -13.33 -38.73 -2.81
N GLY A 823 -12.52 -39.43 -3.61
CA GLY A 823 -12.90 -40.72 -4.23
C GLY A 823 -11.71 -41.38 -4.91
N ALA A 824 -11.02 -42.28 -4.18
CA ALA A 824 -10.06 -43.34 -4.56
C ALA A 824 -9.33 -43.25 -5.93
N THR A 825 -8.00 -43.41 -6.00
CA THR A 825 -7.29 -44.63 -5.54
C THR A 825 -5.80 -44.45 -5.17
N SER A 826 -5.33 -45.36 -4.30
CA SER A 826 -3.90 -45.68 -3.98
C SER A 826 -3.14 -44.76 -3.01
N PRO A 827 -2.17 -45.27 -2.20
CA PRO A 827 -1.91 -44.70 -0.87
C PRO A 827 -0.45 -44.35 -0.52
N THR A 828 -0.23 -43.26 0.23
CA THR A 828 0.92 -43.13 1.15
C THR A 828 0.65 -42.20 2.34
N SER A 829 0.66 -42.78 3.55
CA SER A 829 1.00 -42.18 4.86
C SER A 829 0.56 -40.73 5.19
N ASP A 830 -0.67 -40.59 5.70
CA ASP A 830 -1.02 -39.57 6.71
C ASP A 830 -2.07 -40.15 7.66
N ALA A 831 -1.63 -41.02 8.58
CA ALA A 831 -2.47 -41.63 9.62
C ALA A 831 -2.47 -40.79 10.92
N ASP A 832 -3.50 -40.99 11.76
CA ASP A 832 -3.59 -40.55 13.17
C ASP A 832 -3.91 -39.07 13.50
N ALA A 833 -4.75 -38.40 12.70
CA ALA A 833 -5.47 -37.20 13.16
C ALA A 833 -6.99 -37.34 12.99
N SER A 834 -7.72 -37.59 14.08
CA SER A 834 -9.19 -37.66 14.04
C SER A 834 -9.81 -36.30 13.68
N PRO A 835 -10.92 -36.26 12.91
CA PRO A 835 -11.53 -35.01 12.46
C PRO A 835 -12.02 -34.11 13.61
N PHE A 836 -12.19 -34.67 14.80
CA PHE A 836 -12.61 -33.95 16.01
C PHE A 836 -11.45 -33.29 16.79
N ALA A 837 -10.19 -33.67 16.55
CA ALA A 837 -9.06 -33.21 17.36
C ALA A 837 -8.83 -31.68 17.28
N ALA A 838 -9.01 -31.08 16.09
CA ALA A 838 -8.80 -29.65 15.90
C ALA A 838 -9.93 -28.76 16.48
N PRO A 839 -11.23 -29.04 16.26
CA PRO A 839 -12.32 -28.32 16.93
C PRO A 839 -12.28 -28.47 18.46
N LEU A 840 -12.07 -29.69 18.97
CA LEU A 840 -12.04 -29.96 20.41
C LEU A 840 -10.92 -29.17 21.11
N ARG A 841 -9.72 -29.13 20.53
CA ARG A 841 -8.61 -28.29 21.03
C ARG A 841 -9.01 -26.83 21.16
N ARG A 842 -9.63 -26.25 20.13
CA ARG A 842 -10.05 -24.84 20.15
C ARG A 842 -11.15 -24.58 21.18
N ALA A 843 -12.07 -25.54 21.37
CA ALA A 843 -13.09 -25.45 22.40
C ALA A 843 -12.50 -25.44 23.82
N VAL A 844 -11.51 -26.30 24.10
CA VAL A 844 -10.78 -26.30 25.38
C VAL A 844 -10.04 -24.98 25.59
N GLN A 845 -9.36 -24.45 24.57
CA GLN A 845 -8.72 -23.13 24.63
C GLN A 845 -9.73 -22.00 24.88
N ALA A 846 -10.87 -21.99 24.18
CA ALA A 846 -11.92 -20.98 24.36
C ALA A 846 -12.53 -21.02 25.76
N ALA A 847 -12.80 -22.21 26.29
CA ALA A 847 -13.33 -22.42 27.64
C ALA A 847 -12.35 -21.94 28.72
N LEU A 848 -11.08 -22.36 28.64
CA LEU A 848 -10.06 -21.96 29.61
C LEU A 848 -9.73 -20.47 29.53
N SER A 849 -9.66 -19.90 28.32
CA SER A 849 -9.48 -18.46 28.10
C SER A 849 -10.64 -17.65 28.71
N THR A 850 -11.88 -18.05 28.45
CA THR A 850 -13.08 -17.38 28.99
C THR A 850 -13.17 -17.51 30.51
N GLY A 851 -12.89 -18.71 31.06
CA GLY A 851 -12.94 -18.96 32.50
C GLY A 851 -11.86 -18.19 33.28
N LEU A 852 -10.63 -18.18 32.77
CA LEU A 852 -9.55 -17.37 33.34
C LEU A 852 -9.82 -15.87 33.22
N ALA A 853 -10.40 -15.40 32.10
CA ALA A 853 -10.76 -14.00 31.92
C ALA A 853 -11.86 -13.54 32.88
N LEU A 854 -12.86 -14.38 33.15
CA LEU A 854 -13.87 -14.13 34.20
C LEU A 854 -13.22 -14.08 35.59
N TRP A 855 -12.36 -15.06 35.90
CA TRP A 855 -11.72 -15.13 37.22
C TRP A 855 -10.80 -13.93 37.47
N VAL A 856 -9.89 -13.60 36.54
CA VAL A 856 -9.00 -12.43 36.69
C VAL A 856 -9.79 -11.12 36.61
N GLY A 857 -10.81 -11.04 35.74
CA GLY A 857 -11.71 -9.89 35.67
C GLY A 857 -12.44 -9.64 37.01
N SER A 858 -12.84 -10.69 37.72
CA SER A 858 -13.49 -10.59 39.04
C SER A 858 -12.60 -9.93 40.10
N LEU A 859 -11.28 -10.04 39.97
CA LEU A 859 -10.29 -9.42 40.85
C LEU A 859 -10.08 -7.92 40.54
N ILE A 860 -10.47 -7.48 39.35
CA ILE A 860 -10.36 -6.09 38.88
C ILE A 860 -11.68 -5.35 39.16
N SER A 861 -12.79 -5.89 38.67
CA SER A 861 -14.12 -5.34 38.95
C SER A 861 -15.20 -6.43 38.95
N THR A 862 -15.81 -6.66 40.11
CA THR A 862 -17.00 -7.52 40.24
C THR A 862 -18.21 -6.98 39.46
N SER A 863 -18.23 -5.70 39.08
CA SER A 863 -19.31 -5.09 38.30
C SER A 863 -19.15 -5.21 36.78
N TYR A 864 -17.91 -5.33 36.28
CA TYR A 864 -17.60 -5.22 34.85
C TYR A 864 -16.87 -6.43 34.24
N GLN A 865 -16.33 -7.35 35.06
CA GLN A 865 -15.57 -8.58 34.72
C GLN A 865 -15.89 -9.28 33.38
N TYR A 866 -17.14 -9.25 32.93
CA TYR A 866 -17.60 -9.79 31.66
C TYR A 866 -16.92 -9.13 30.44
N TRP A 867 -16.44 -7.88 30.51
CA TRP A 867 -15.78 -7.26 29.35
C TRP A 867 -14.47 -7.94 28.97
N ALA A 868 -13.76 -8.58 29.91
CA ALA A 868 -12.58 -9.38 29.60
C ALA A 868 -12.88 -10.62 28.75
N VAL A 869 -14.12 -11.14 28.81
CA VAL A 869 -14.54 -12.36 28.11
C VAL A 869 -14.61 -12.20 26.60
N MET A 870 -15.17 -11.08 26.12
CA MET A 870 -15.33 -10.87 24.68
C MET A 870 -13.99 -10.88 23.93
N PRO A 871 -12.94 -10.17 24.39
CA PRO A 871 -11.57 -10.29 23.88
C PRO A 871 -10.99 -11.70 24.09
N ALA A 872 -11.13 -12.29 25.28
CA ALA A 872 -10.59 -13.63 25.58
C ALA A 872 -11.11 -14.73 24.62
N HIS A 873 -12.36 -14.61 24.16
CA HIS A 873 -12.96 -15.47 23.15
C HIS A 873 -12.57 -15.05 21.71
N GLN A 874 -12.71 -13.76 21.36
CA GLN A 874 -12.56 -13.29 19.96
C GLN A 874 -11.10 -13.20 19.48
N VAL A 875 -10.12 -13.14 20.40
CA VAL A 875 -8.70 -13.04 20.06
C VAL A 875 -8.10 -14.38 19.62
N LEU A 876 -8.68 -15.51 20.02
CA LEU A 876 -8.18 -16.84 19.67
C LEU A 876 -8.10 -17.04 18.13
N GLY A 877 -6.93 -17.46 17.67
CA GLY A 877 -6.63 -17.78 16.28
C GLY A 877 -6.46 -19.28 16.04
N GLU A 878 -6.21 -19.66 14.79
CA GLU A 878 -5.82 -21.02 14.44
C GLU A 878 -4.38 -21.34 14.87
N THR A 879 -3.57 -20.29 15.10
CA THR A 879 -2.17 -20.35 15.54
C THR A 879 -1.85 -19.30 16.60
N ASP A 880 -0.73 -19.51 17.30
CA ASP A 880 -0.17 -18.57 18.29
C ASP A 880 0.06 -17.16 17.71
N GLY A 881 0.70 -17.04 16.55
CA GLY A 881 0.95 -15.76 15.89
C GLY A 881 -0.33 -15.07 15.41
N GLU A 882 -1.34 -15.83 14.97
CA GLU A 882 -2.63 -15.23 14.61
C GLU A 882 -3.35 -14.69 15.85
N THR A 883 -3.29 -15.43 16.97
CA THR A 883 -3.80 -15.01 18.28
C THR A 883 -3.12 -13.72 18.75
N TYR A 884 -1.79 -13.67 18.71
CA TYR A 884 -1.02 -12.46 19.00
C TYR A 884 -1.46 -11.26 18.13
N ARG A 885 -1.55 -11.47 16.81
CA ARG A 885 -1.98 -10.43 15.85
C ARG A 885 -3.39 -9.92 16.18
N LYS A 886 -4.35 -10.82 16.43
CA LYS A 886 -5.72 -10.48 16.82
C LYS A 886 -5.75 -9.73 18.16
N GLY A 887 -4.95 -10.15 19.13
CA GLY A 887 -4.82 -9.51 20.44
C GLY A 887 -4.32 -8.09 20.35
N THR A 888 -3.18 -7.86 19.69
CA THR A 888 -2.63 -6.51 19.45
C THR A 888 -3.63 -5.63 18.68
N GLN A 889 -4.27 -6.19 17.64
CA GLN A 889 -5.30 -5.47 16.86
C GLN A 889 -6.53 -5.12 17.70
N ARG A 890 -6.96 -6.00 18.61
CA ARG A 890 -8.08 -5.78 19.53
C ARG A 890 -7.75 -4.66 20.51
N ILE A 891 -6.59 -4.73 21.18
CA ILE A 891 -6.15 -3.71 22.14
C ILE A 891 -6.07 -2.34 21.46
N LEU A 892 -5.38 -2.22 20.31
CA LEU A 892 -5.27 -0.95 19.59
C LEU A 892 -6.64 -0.40 19.15
N ALA A 893 -7.52 -1.26 18.62
CA ALA A 893 -8.85 -0.85 18.18
C ALA A 893 -9.76 -0.43 19.34
N THR A 894 -9.70 -1.12 20.48
CA THR A 894 -10.49 -0.78 21.66
C THR A 894 -9.94 0.45 22.37
N VAL A 895 -8.62 0.64 22.49
CA VAL A 895 -8.05 1.90 23.02
C VAL A 895 -8.45 3.08 22.14
N ALA A 896 -8.20 3.02 20.83
CA ALA A 896 -8.58 4.12 19.93
C ALA A 896 -10.10 4.36 19.90
N GLY A 897 -10.91 3.29 19.87
CA GLY A 897 -12.37 3.38 19.85
C GLY A 897 -12.96 3.88 21.17
N ALA A 898 -12.31 3.57 22.30
CA ALA A 898 -12.61 4.16 23.59
C ALA A 898 -12.27 5.65 23.58
N THR A 899 -11.01 6.04 23.34
CA THR A 899 -10.58 7.44 23.38
C THR A 899 -11.44 8.34 22.48
N VAL A 900 -11.71 7.92 21.23
CA VAL A 900 -12.55 8.69 20.30
C VAL A 900 -14.03 8.65 20.70
N GLY A 901 -14.55 7.49 21.11
CA GLY A 901 -15.96 7.32 21.44
C GLY A 901 -16.38 7.99 22.73
N PHE A 902 -15.58 7.88 23.78
CA PHE A 902 -15.80 8.59 25.04
C PHE A 902 -15.56 10.09 24.88
N GLY A 903 -14.52 10.51 24.16
CA GLY A 903 -14.29 11.93 23.85
C GLY A 903 -15.46 12.55 23.09
N LEU A 904 -16.05 11.82 22.13
CA LEU A 904 -17.24 12.28 21.41
C LEU A 904 -18.50 12.25 22.29
N ALA A 905 -18.68 11.23 23.13
CA ALA A 905 -19.81 11.14 24.06
C ALA A 905 -19.81 12.32 25.05
N ILE A 906 -18.66 12.60 25.68
CA ILE A 906 -18.49 13.70 26.65
C ILE A 906 -18.71 15.08 25.98
N THR A 907 -18.24 15.28 24.74
CA THR A 907 -18.40 16.57 24.04
C THR A 907 -19.80 16.80 23.47
N VAL A 908 -20.54 15.73 23.15
CA VAL A 908 -21.92 15.80 22.67
C VAL A 908 -22.92 15.87 23.83
N GLY A 909 -22.61 15.21 24.95
CA GLY A 909 -23.48 15.03 26.11
C GLY A 909 -24.74 14.22 25.77
N SER A 910 -25.71 14.27 26.68
CA SER A 910 -26.94 13.48 26.63
C SER A 910 -28.00 13.95 25.61
N ASN A 911 -27.65 14.80 24.63
CA ASN A 911 -28.60 15.32 23.65
C ASN A 911 -29.00 14.23 22.63
N PRO A 912 -30.27 13.73 22.64
CA PRO A 912 -30.68 12.63 21.79
C PRO A 912 -30.65 12.97 20.28
N ALA A 913 -30.78 14.25 19.92
CA ALA A 913 -30.76 14.69 18.52
C ALA A 913 -29.39 14.52 17.85
N VAL A 914 -28.30 14.44 18.63
CA VAL A 914 -26.94 14.20 18.14
C VAL A 914 -26.48 12.78 18.45
N LEU A 915 -26.83 12.26 19.63
CA LEU A 915 -26.42 10.92 20.06
C LEU A 915 -27.08 9.81 19.21
N LEU A 916 -28.38 9.90 18.87
CA LEU A 916 -29.05 8.85 18.09
C LEU A 916 -28.48 8.71 16.66
N PRO A 917 -28.25 9.80 15.88
CA PRO A 917 -27.53 9.71 14.61
C PRO A 917 -26.11 9.18 14.74
N ALA A 918 -25.38 9.54 15.80
CA ALA A 918 -24.03 9.05 16.05
C ALA A 918 -24.00 7.55 16.38
N LEU A 919 -24.97 7.07 17.16
CA LEU A 919 -25.17 5.64 17.44
C LEU A 919 -25.52 4.86 16.16
N ALA A 920 -26.40 5.40 15.32
CA ALA A 920 -26.73 4.80 14.03
C ALA A 920 -25.52 4.74 13.07
N LEU A 921 -24.70 5.79 13.03
CA LEU A 921 -23.47 5.84 12.24
C LEU A 921 -22.42 4.83 12.72
N THR A 922 -22.19 4.74 14.03
CA THR A 922 -21.22 3.78 14.61
C THR A 922 -21.68 2.34 14.44
N PHE A 923 -22.99 2.08 14.59
CA PHE A 923 -23.60 0.78 14.26
C PHE A 923 -23.38 0.42 12.78
N PHE A 924 -23.74 1.30 11.84
CA PHE A 924 -23.52 1.11 10.40
C PHE A 924 -22.05 0.88 10.05
N ALA A 925 -21.14 1.67 10.62
CA ALA A 925 -19.71 1.50 10.36
C ALA A 925 -19.18 0.17 10.93
N SER A 926 -19.68 -0.29 12.09
CA SER A 926 -19.31 -1.57 12.67
C SER A 926 -19.75 -2.77 11.80
N THR A 927 -20.92 -2.70 11.16
CA THR A 927 -21.42 -3.73 10.23
C THR A 927 -20.72 -3.65 8.88
N TYR A 928 -20.59 -2.46 8.30
CA TYR A 928 -19.93 -2.21 7.01
C TYR A 928 -18.47 -2.69 6.98
N PHE A 929 -17.67 -2.33 8.00
CA PHE A 929 -16.25 -2.72 8.04
C PHE A 929 -16.01 -4.17 8.51
N ARG A 930 -17.05 -4.91 8.93
CA ARG A 930 -16.93 -6.29 9.45
C ARG A 930 -16.22 -7.24 8.49
N ALA A 931 -16.54 -7.17 7.20
CA ALA A 931 -15.94 -7.99 6.14
C ALA A 931 -14.60 -7.44 5.60
N VAL A 932 -14.22 -6.21 5.96
CA VAL A 932 -13.06 -5.50 5.40
C VAL A 932 -11.89 -5.49 6.38
N SER A 933 -12.15 -5.21 7.66
CA SER A 933 -11.12 -4.99 8.66
C SER A 933 -11.68 -5.22 10.07
N ALA A 934 -11.35 -6.37 10.65
CA ALA A 934 -11.69 -6.72 12.04
C ALA A 934 -11.30 -5.65 13.09
N PRO A 935 -10.10 -5.01 13.06
CA PRO A 935 -9.80 -3.93 14.00
C PRO A 935 -10.67 -2.69 13.76
N LEU A 936 -10.98 -2.33 12.51
CA LEU A 936 -11.83 -1.16 12.24
C LEU A 936 -13.28 -1.41 12.67
N SER A 937 -13.81 -2.62 12.45
CA SER A 937 -15.11 -3.03 12.97
C SER A 937 -15.14 -3.01 14.51
N THR A 938 -14.07 -3.49 15.18
CA THR A 938 -13.91 -3.40 16.64
C THR A 938 -13.87 -1.95 17.15
N PHE A 939 -13.17 -1.06 16.44
CA PHE A 939 -13.09 0.36 16.78
C PHE A 939 -14.48 1.00 16.80
N TRP A 940 -15.25 0.84 15.70
CA TRP A 940 -16.61 1.36 15.60
C TRP A 940 -17.56 0.70 16.60
N GLN A 941 -17.42 -0.60 16.86
CA GLN A 941 -18.22 -1.30 17.87
C GLN A 941 -17.91 -0.80 19.30
N THR A 942 -16.65 -0.49 19.62
CA THR A 942 -16.26 0.07 20.92
C THR A 942 -16.84 1.48 21.09
N MET A 943 -16.75 2.30 20.04
CA MET A 943 -17.33 3.64 19.99
C MET A 943 -18.87 3.63 20.11
N MET A 944 -19.54 2.68 19.46
CA MET A 944 -20.98 2.43 19.60
C MET A 944 -21.36 2.09 21.05
N PHE A 945 -20.56 1.27 21.75
CA PHE A 945 -20.80 1.01 23.17
C PHE A 945 -20.60 2.25 24.03
N ALA A 946 -19.57 3.08 23.81
CA ALA A 946 -19.40 4.32 24.56
C ALA A 946 -20.64 5.24 24.46
N MET A 947 -21.19 5.43 23.26
CA MET A 947 -22.43 6.17 23.05
C MET A 947 -23.65 5.52 23.73
N LEU A 948 -23.70 4.19 23.74
CA LEU A 948 -24.78 3.44 24.40
C LEU A 948 -24.72 3.59 25.94
N TYR A 949 -23.53 3.62 26.53
CA TYR A 949 -23.34 3.84 27.97
C TYR A 949 -23.68 5.27 28.39
N GLU A 950 -23.33 6.28 27.57
CA GLU A 950 -23.72 7.68 27.76
C GLU A 950 -25.24 7.83 27.74
N TYR A 951 -25.88 7.25 26.72
CA TYR A 951 -27.33 7.27 26.58
C TYR A 951 -28.07 6.54 27.72
N LEU A 952 -27.44 5.53 28.32
CA LEU A 952 -27.95 4.83 29.52
C LEU A 952 -27.66 5.58 30.83
N GLY A 953 -26.95 6.72 30.80
CA GLY A 953 -26.54 7.46 32.01
C GLY A 953 -25.54 6.69 32.88
N LYS A 954 -24.74 5.81 32.28
CA LYS A 954 -23.79 4.90 32.95
C LYS A 954 -22.33 5.18 32.56
N LEU A 955 -22.04 6.37 32.05
CA LEU A 955 -20.68 6.79 31.71
C LEU A 955 -20.01 7.40 32.93
N ASP A 956 -18.80 6.94 33.26
CA ASP A 956 -17.91 7.56 34.24
C ASP A 956 -16.45 7.35 33.83
N THR A 957 -15.54 8.16 34.36
CA THR A 957 -14.10 8.11 34.03
C THR A 957 -13.49 6.74 34.36
N GLU A 958 -13.86 6.17 35.51
CA GLU A 958 -13.46 4.80 35.92
C GLU A 958 -13.92 3.74 34.90
N THR A 959 -15.09 3.94 34.29
CA THR A 959 -15.66 3.04 33.26
C THR A 959 -14.76 2.96 32.02
N ILE A 960 -14.05 4.04 31.68
CA ILE A 960 -13.13 4.12 30.54
C ILE A 960 -11.85 3.32 30.83
N GLU A 961 -11.26 3.51 32.00
CA GLU A 961 -10.03 2.85 32.42
C GLU A 961 -10.24 1.34 32.55
N LEU A 962 -11.32 0.91 33.22
CA LEU A 962 -11.71 -0.49 33.35
C LEU A 962 -11.94 -1.14 31.98
N ARG A 963 -12.55 -0.42 31.02
CA ARG A 963 -12.82 -0.96 29.68
C ARG A 963 -11.55 -1.28 28.91
N ILE A 964 -10.52 -0.46 29.05
CA ILE A 964 -9.21 -0.69 28.45
C ILE A 964 -8.49 -1.83 29.20
N LEU A 965 -8.45 -1.78 30.53
CA LEU A 965 -7.75 -2.75 31.38
C LEU A 965 -8.28 -4.17 31.19
N GLU A 966 -9.59 -4.39 31.32
CA GLU A 966 -10.21 -5.70 31.15
C GLU A 966 -10.05 -6.23 29.71
N THR A 967 -10.00 -5.34 28.71
CA THR A 967 -9.73 -5.75 27.32
C THR A 967 -8.30 -6.24 27.12
N VAL A 968 -7.32 -5.55 27.72
CA VAL A 968 -5.91 -5.99 27.71
C VAL A 968 -5.78 -7.33 28.43
N VAL A 969 -6.39 -7.48 29.61
CA VAL A 969 -6.37 -8.72 30.40
C VAL A 969 -6.95 -9.89 29.62
N GLY A 970 -8.13 -9.74 29.01
CA GLY A 970 -8.73 -10.78 28.18
C GLY A 970 -7.86 -11.18 26.98
N ALA A 971 -7.25 -10.21 26.29
CA ALA A 971 -6.35 -10.49 25.17
C ALA A 971 -5.02 -11.16 25.59
N VAL A 972 -4.47 -10.79 26.74
CA VAL A 972 -3.27 -11.43 27.31
C VAL A 972 -3.57 -12.86 27.76
N ILE A 973 -4.72 -13.10 28.40
CA ILE A 973 -5.15 -14.45 28.81
C ILE A 973 -5.33 -15.37 27.58
N ALA A 974 -5.96 -14.88 26.51
CA ALA A 974 -6.07 -15.64 25.26
C ALA A 974 -4.70 -16.00 24.66
N LEU A 975 -3.73 -15.09 24.72
CA LEU A 975 -2.36 -15.33 24.25
C LEU A 975 -1.64 -16.38 25.10
N VAL A 976 -1.72 -16.28 26.44
CA VAL A 976 -1.14 -17.25 27.37
C VAL A 976 -1.76 -18.64 27.17
N VAL A 977 -3.09 -18.71 27.02
CA VAL A 977 -3.81 -19.97 26.76
C VAL A 977 -3.41 -20.58 25.42
N ALA A 978 -3.33 -19.79 24.34
CA ALA A 978 -2.90 -20.27 23.02
C ALA A 978 -1.43 -20.72 22.99
N ALA A 979 -0.57 -20.15 23.85
CA ALA A 979 0.84 -20.51 23.96
C ALA A 979 1.10 -21.76 24.84
N LEU A 980 0.30 -21.98 25.88
CA LEU A 980 0.51 -23.07 26.85
C LEU A 980 -0.36 -24.32 26.61
N ILE A 981 -1.60 -24.15 26.13
CA ILE A 981 -2.56 -25.25 26.03
C ILE A 981 -2.64 -25.71 24.57
N LEU A 982 -2.00 -26.84 24.27
CA LEU A 982 -1.95 -27.47 22.94
C LEU A 982 -1.53 -26.48 21.82
N PRO A 983 -0.35 -25.85 21.89
CA PRO A 983 0.02 -24.76 21.00
C PRO A 983 0.21 -25.20 19.54
N THR A 984 -0.44 -24.50 18.61
CA THR A 984 -0.20 -24.58 17.16
C THR A 984 0.69 -23.45 16.70
N ARG A 985 2.01 -23.71 16.60
CA ARG A 985 3.00 -22.73 16.14
C ARG A 985 2.74 -22.31 14.69
N THR A 986 2.71 -21.00 14.43
CA THR A 986 2.48 -20.46 13.07
C THR A 986 3.48 -21.01 12.05
N ARG A 987 4.76 -21.20 12.42
CA ARG A 987 5.77 -21.79 11.51
C ARG A 987 5.43 -23.21 11.09
N THR A 988 5.06 -24.10 12.02
CA THR A 988 4.69 -25.49 11.70
C THR A 988 3.48 -25.51 10.77
N ARG A 989 2.44 -24.69 11.05
CA ARG A 989 1.27 -24.65 10.18
C ARG A 989 1.57 -24.07 8.80
N LEU A 990 2.45 -23.07 8.74
CA LEU A 990 2.92 -22.48 7.49
C LEU A 990 3.64 -23.52 6.63
N ASN A 991 4.55 -24.33 7.20
CA ASN A 991 5.21 -25.40 6.45
C ASN A 991 4.18 -26.40 5.90
N THR A 992 3.21 -26.86 6.70
CA THR A 992 2.16 -27.79 6.22
C THR A 992 1.30 -27.18 5.10
N ASP A 993 0.88 -25.92 5.23
CA ASP A 993 0.09 -25.25 4.19
C ASP A 993 0.94 -25.01 2.91
N THR A 994 2.26 -24.76 3.05
CA THR A 994 3.20 -24.58 1.93
C THR A 994 3.52 -25.89 1.23
N MET A 995 3.80 -26.98 1.95
CA MET A 995 4.04 -28.31 1.36
C MET A 995 2.83 -28.78 0.54
N ARG A 996 1.61 -28.48 1.01
CA ARG A 996 0.38 -28.75 0.25
C ARG A 996 0.34 -27.99 -1.07
N LEU A 997 0.72 -26.71 -1.06
CA LEU A 997 0.81 -25.89 -2.26
C LEU A 997 1.88 -26.39 -3.24
N VAL A 998 3.07 -26.73 -2.73
CA VAL A 998 4.17 -27.27 -3.55
C VAL A 998 3.79 -28.62 -4.18
N ARG A 999 3.08 -29.50 -3.45
CA ARG A 999 2.52 -30.74 -4.02
C ARG A 999 1.55 -30.46 -5.16
N THR A 1000 0.53 -29.61 -4.96
CA THR A 1000 -0.42 -29.28 -6.03
C THR A 1000 0.26 -28.61 -7.24
N VAL A 1001 1.33 -27.83 -7.03
CA VAL A 1001 2.14 -27.30 -8.15
C VAL A 1001 2.91 -28.43 -8.86
N LYS A 1002 3.56 -29.35 -8.13
CA LYS A 1002 4.23 -30.54 -8.70
C LYS A 1002 3.25 -31.33 -9.57
N ASP A 1003 2.11 -31.71 -9.01
CA ASP A 1003 1.06 -32.50 -9.68
C ASP A 1003 0.59 -31.87 -11.01
N VAL A 1004 0.59 -30.53 -11.09
CA VAL A 1004 0.20 -29.75 -12.28
C VAL A 1004 1.35 -29.67 -13.29
N THR A 1005 2.57 -29.36 -12.84
CA THR A 1005 3.76 -29.30 -13.69
C THR A 1005 4.04 -30.66 -14.34
N GLU A 1006 3.92 -31.75 -13.57
CA GLU A 1006 4.07 -33.13 -14.05
C GLU A 1006 3.08 -33.43 -15.20
N ARG A 1007 1.80 -33.02 -15.07
CA ARG A 1007 0.79 -33.22 -16.12
C ARG A 1007 0.97 -32.33 -17.35
N CYS A 1008 1.52 -31.13 -17.21
CA CYS A 1008 1.97 -30.34 -18.36
C CYS A 1008 3.09 -31.08 -19.12
N LEU A 1009 4.07 -31.63 -18.41
CA LEU A 1009 5.18 -32.38 -19.00
C LEU A 1009 4.72 -33.70 -19.65
N GLN A 1010 3.78 -34.42 -19.04
CA GLN A 1010 3.16 -35.63 -19.62
C GLN A 1010 2.41 -35.36 -20.94
N ARG A 1011 1.78 -34.18 -21.10
CA ARG A 1011 1.22 -33.75 -22.40
C ARG A 1011 2.32 -33.49 -23.42
N LEU A 1012 3.41 -32.82 -23.02
CA LEU A 1012 4.51 -32.46 -23.92
C LEU A 1012 5.29 -33.70 -24.41
N SER A 1013 5.36 -34.77 -23.60
CA SER A 1013 5.95 -36.05 -23.97
C SER A 1013 5.02 -36.99 -24.77
N ASN A 1014 3.79 -36.56 -25.11
CA ASN A 1014 2.76 -37.36 -25.78
C ASN A 1014 2.45 -38.71 -25.06
N ASP A 1015 2.46 -38.73 -23.73
CA ASP A 1015 2.16 -39.94 -22.96
C ASP A 1015 0.67 -40.33 -23.14
N PRO A 1016 0.31 -41.59 -23.47
CA PRO A 1016 -1.08 -42.01 -23.61
C PRO A 1016 -1.93 -41.84 -22.33
N ALA A 1017 -1.32 -41.66 -21.16
CA ALA A 1017 -2.02 -41.27 -19.94
C ALA A 1017 -2.61 -39.83 -19.99
N ALA A 1018 -2.07 -38.95 -20.85
CA ALA A 1018 -2.47 -37.55 -20.96
C ALA A 1018 -3.74 -37.30 -21.83
N ALA A 1019 -4.45 -38.35 -22.25
CA ALA A 1019 -5.62 -38.27 -23.13
C ALA A 1019 -6.83 -37.48 -22.56
N GLY A 1020 -6.79 -37.07 -21.29
CA GLY A 1020 -7.83 -36.30 -20.60
C GLY A 1020 -7.55 -34.80 -20.46
N PHE A 1021 -6.72 -34.20 -21.32
CA PHE A 1021 -6.28 -32.80 -21.20
C PHE A 1021 -7.37 -31.77 -21.61
N ASP A 1022 -8.39 -31.61 -20.77
CA ASP A 1022 -9.39 -30.53 -20.91
C ASP A 1022 -8.92 -29.25 -20.20
N ARG A 1023 -9.01 -28.11 -20.90
CA ARG A 1023 -8.76 -26.75 -20.38
C ARG A 1023 -9.58 -26.43 -19.12
N LYS A 1024 -10.74 -27.07 -18.93
CA LYS A 1024 -11.55 -26.95 -17.70
C LYS A 1024 -10.93 -27.61 -16.47
N SER A 1025 -10.10 -28.65 -16.64
CA SER A 1025 -9.43 -29.33 -15.52
C SER A 1025 -8.41 -28.41 -14.83
N PHE A 1026 -7.53 -27.78 -15.63
CA PHE A 1026 -6.54 -26.82 -15.14
C PHE A 1026 -7.19 -25.58 -14.51
N ALA A 1027 -8.34 -25.10 -15.01
CA ALA A 1027 -9.05 -23.98 -14.40
C ALA A 1027 -9.47 -24.26 -12.93
N HIS A 1028 -9.85 -25.50 -12.61
CA HIS A 1028 -10.13 -25.88 -11.22
C HIS A 1028 -8.86 -25.87 -10.35
N GLU A 1029 -7.72 -26.27 -10.92
CA GLU A 1029 -6.45 -26.40 -10.22
C GLU A 1029 -5.76 -25.06 -10.02
N GLU A 1030 -5.86 -24.13 -10.98
CA GLU A 1030 -5.49 -22.73 -10.79
C GLU A 1030 -6.29 -22.09 -9.65
N LEU A 1031 -7.58 -22.38 -9.53
CA LEU A 1031 -8.40 -21.95 -8.41
C LEU A 1031 -7.95 -22.59 -7.09
N GLN A 1032 -7.64 -23.89 -7.08
CA GLN A 1032 -7.09 -24.58 -5.89
C GLN A 1032 -5.74 -24.00 -5.46
N MET A 1033 -4.77 -23.90 -6.37
CA MET A 1033 -3.46 -23.30 -6.15
C MET A 1033 -3.58 -21.86 -5.64
N THR A 1034 -4.47 -21.06 -6.22
CA THR A 1034 -4.73 -19.68 -5.78
C THR A 1034 -5.35 -19.65 -4.37
N ALA A 1035 -6.29 -20.56 -4.06
CA ALA A 1035 -6.89 -20.68 -2.73
C ALA A 1035 -5.88 -21.16 -1.67
N GLN A 1036 -5.01 -22.10 -2.02
CA GLN A 1036 -3.92 -22.58 -1.18
C GLN A 1036 -2.86 -21.48 -0.96
N LEU A 1037 -2.47 -20.72 -1.98
CA LEU A 1037 -1.56 -19.57 -1.80
C LEU A 1037 -2.18 -18.48 -0.91
N ARG A 1038 -3.47 -18.16 -1.07
CA ARG A 1038 -4.19 -17.26 -0.15
C ARG A 1038 -4.16 -17.77 1.29
N ARG A 1039 -4.31 -19.08 1.50
CA ARG A 1039 -4.20 -19.73 2.81
C ARG A 1039 -2.78 -19.58 3.38
N VAL A 1040 -1.74 -19.91 2.62
CA VAL A 1040 -0.33 -19.71 3.00
C VAL A 1040 -0.06 -18.25 3.37
N GLN A 1041 -0.54 -17.28 2.58
CA GLN A 1041 -0.41 -15.86 2.89
C GLN A 1041 -1.16 -15.43 4.17
N ALA A 1042 -2.30 -16.04 4.47
CA ALA A 1042 -3.06 -15.79 5.69
C ALA A 1042 -2.33 -16.38 6.92
N THR A 1043 -1.84 -17.61 6.82
CA THR A 1043 -1.02 -18.27 7.86
C THR A 1043 0.28 -17.52 8.10
N ALA A 1044 0.94 -17.01 7.05
CA ALA A 1044 2.17 -16.20 7.16
C ALA A 1044 1.94 -14.76 7.68
N ALA A 1045 0.69 -14.25 7.69
CA ALA A 1045 0.40 -12.85 7.99
C ALA A 1045 0.94 -12.30 9.34
N PRO A 1046 1.05 -13.09 10.43
CA PRO A 1046 1.72 -12.66 11.66
C PRO A 1046 3.24 -12.48 11.49
N LEU A 1047 3.89 -13.44 10.80
CA LEU A 1047 5.34 -13.48 10.63
C LEU A 1047 5.87 -12.32 9.76
N ARG A 1048 5.05 -11.83 8.82
CA ARG A 1048 5.38 -10.67 7.94
C ARG A 1048 5.65 -9.35 8.68
N ARG A 1049 5.41 -9.28 10.00
CA ARG A 1049 5.71 -8.10 10.83
C ARG A 1049 6.82 -8.35 11.87
N ALA A 1050 7.42 -9.54 11.89
CA ALA A 1050 8.56 -9.83 12.75
C ALA A 1050 9.83 -9.09 12.27
N SER A 1051 10.77 -8.86 13.18
CA SER A 1051 12.14 -8.48 12.80
C SER A 1051 12.74 -9.56 11.90
N GLY A 1052 13.41 -9.14 10.82
CA GLY A 1052 13.95 -10.03 9.80
C GLY A 1052 12.96 -10.51 8.74
N ALA A 1053 11.68 -10.08 8.77
CA ALA A 1053 10.70 -10.47 7.73
C ALA A 1053 11.07 -10.02 6.30
N LEU A 1054 11.94 -9.01 6.19
CA LEU A 1054 12.46 -8.44 4.94
C LEU A 1054 13.91 -8.83 4.63
N ASP A 1055 14.53 -9.70 5.43
CA ASP A 1055 15.86 -10.23 5.14
C ASP A 1055 15.81 -11.10 3.88
N VAL A 1056 16.98 -11.42 3.30
CA VAL A 1056 17.07 -12.23 2.06
C VAL A 1056 16.32 -13.58 2.21
N HIS A 1057 16.49 -14.20 3.38
CA HIS A 1057 15.87 -15.46 3.80
C HIS A 1057 14.53 -15.24 4.56
N GLY A 1058 14.00 -14.00 4.52
CA GLY A 1058 12.82 -13.60 5.25
C GLY A 1058 11.53 -14.12 4.63
N ILE A 1059 10.45 -14.10 5.42
CA ILE A 1059 9.12 -14.59 5.00
C ILE A 1059 8.57 -13.88 3.76
N GLU A 1060 8.91 -12.60 3.53
CA GLU A 1060 8.52 -11.90 2.29
C GLU A 1060 9.29 -12.43 1.06
N GLY A 1061 10.52 -12.91 1.23
CA GLY A 1061 11.29 -13.61 0.19
C GLY A 1061 10.64 -14.93 -0.19
N GLN A 1062 10.34 -15.78 0.80
CA GLN A 1062 9.64 -17.06 0.61
C GLN A 1062 8.25 -16.88 -0.05
N LEU A 1063 7.45 -15.90 0.40
CA LEU A 1063 6.16 -15.59 -0.23
C LEU A 1063 6.30 -15.03 -1.65
N THR A 1064 7.40 -14.33 -1.96
CA THR A 1064 7.70 -13.87 -3.32
C THR A 1064 8.06 -15.05 -4.22
N ALA A 1065 8.87 -15.99 -3.73
CA ALA A 1065 9.23 -17.20 -4.46
C ALA A 1065 8.00 -18.08 -4.74
N LEU A 1066 7.12 -18.31 -3.74
CA LEU A 1066 5.87 -19.03 -3.95
C LEU A 1066 4.92 -18.35 -4.96
N TRP A 1067 4.90 -17.02 -5.00
CA TRP A 1067 4.10 -16.30 -6.01
C TRP A 1067 4.73 -16.37 -7.40
N ALA A 1068 6.06 -16.33 -7.50
CA ALA A 1068 6.79 -16.54 -8.75
C ALA A 1068 6.61 -17.96 -9.27
N LEU A 1069 6.68 -18.98 -8.40
CA LEU A 1069 6.41 -20.38 -8.73
C LEU A 1069 5.02 -20.54 -9.32
N LEU A 1070 3.98 -19.96 -8.69
CA LEU A 1070 2.61 -19.98 -9.23
C LEU A 1070 2.50 -19.24 -10.58
N LEU A 1071 3.18 -18.11 -10.73
CA LEU A 1071 3.20 -17.34 -11.97
C LEU A 1071 3.85 -18.12 -13.13
N TYR A 1072 4.99 -18.77 -12.89
CA TYR A 1072 5.67 -19.57 -13.91
C TYR A 1072 4.93 -20.87 -14.22
N THR A 1073 4.25 -21.47 -13.24
CA THR A 1073 3.33 -22.60 -13.47
C THR A 1073 2.16 -22.20 -14.37
N ARG A 1074 1.57 -21.01 -14.14
CA ARG A 1074 0.53 -20.44 -15.02
C ARG A 1074 1.05 -20.16 -16.44
N HIS A 1075 2.25 -19.60 -16.58
CA HIS A 1075 2.89 -19.43 -17.89
C HIS A 1075 3.13 -20.77 -18.60
N LEU A 1076 3.54 -21.81 -17.85
CA LEU A 1076 3.72 -23.15 -18.39
C LEU A 1076 2.40 -23.76 -18.88
N ILE A 1077 1.30 -23.64 -18.13
CA ILE A 1077 -0.03 -24.09 -18.56
C ILE A 1077 -0.42 -23.41 -19.88
N ALA A 1078 -0.32 -22.07 -19.94
CA ALA A 1078 -0.69 -21.30 -21.12
C ALA A 1078 0.20 -21.60 -22.35
N ALA A 1079 1.52 -21.74 -22.16
CA ALA A 1079 2.45 -22.06 -23.22
C ALA A 1079 2.29 -23.51 -23.72
N THR A 1080 1.98 -24.45 -22.82
CA THR A 1080 1.69 -25.86 -23.16
C THR A 1080 0.38 -25.99 -23.95
N ASP A 1081 -0.63 -25.16 -23.65
CA ASP A 1081 -1.89 -25.17 -24.41
C ASP A 1081 -1.73 -24.53 -25.80
N ALA A 1082 -0.87 -23.52 -25.92
CA ALA A 1082 -0.59 -22.81 -27.17
C ALA A 1082 0.40 -23.54 -28.11
N LEU A 1083 1.17 -24.52 -27.61
CA LEU A 1083 2.15 -25.24 -28.42
C LEU A 1083 1.45 -26.25 -29.35
N ALA A 1084 1.53 -26.02 -30.66
CA ALA A 1084 1.05 -26.97 -31.65
C ALA A 1084 1.99 -28.19 -31.76
N PRO A 1085 1.49 -29.42 -32.04
CA PRO A 1085 2.33 -30.62 -32.14
C PRO A 1085 3.47 -30.51 -33.17
N ALA A 1086 3.29 -29.71 -34.23
CA ALA A 1086 4.30 -29.46 -35.25
C ALA A 1086 5.40 -28.45 -34.82
N GLU A 1087 5.20 -27.73 -33.72
CA GLU A 1087 6.17 -26.77 -33.16
C GLU A 1087 7.03 -27.38 -32.04
N ASN A 1088 6.70 -28.60 -31.57
CA ASN A 1088 7.49 -29.34 -30.58
C ASN A 1088 8.65 -30.07 -31.26
N THR A 1089 9.85 -29.52 -31.15
CA THR A 1089 11.10 -30.02 -31.77
C THR A 1089 11.94 -30.90 -30.83
N LEU A 1090 11.43 -31.26 -29.65
CA LEU A 1090 12.09 -32.16 -28.70
C LEU A 1090 11.53 -33.59 -28.78
N THR A 1091 12.41 -34.54 -28.54
CA THR A 1091 12.08 -35.97 -28.45
C THR A 1091 11.42 -36.33 -27.12
N ALA A 1092 10.74 -37.48 -27.08
CA ALA A 1092 10.14 -37.99 -25.84
C ALA A 1092 11.19 -38.24 -24.75
N ASP A 1093 12.39 -38.71 -25.12
CA ASP A 1093 13.50 -38.96 -24.19
C ASP A 1093 14.08 -37.66 -23.59
N GLU A 1094 14.12 -36.56 -24.36
CA GLU A 1094 14.49 -35.23 -23.85
C GLU A 1094 13.43 -34.70 -22.86
N TRP A 1095 12.13 -34.87 -23.17
CA TRP A 1095 11.04 -34.50 -22.25
C TRP A 1095 11.04 -35.34 -20.97
N ASP A 1096 11.39 -36.62 -21.03
CA ASP A 1096 11.49 -37.49 -19.86
C ASP A 1096 12.65 -37.11 -18.93
N GLN A 1097 13.78 -36.68 -19.50
CA GLN A 1097 14.89 -36.11 -18.72
C GLN A 1097 14.47 -34.82 -18.01
N VAL A 1098 13.80 -33.89 -18.70
CA VAL A 1098 13.27 -32.65 -18.10
C VAL A 1098 12.26 -32.96 -16.98
N ARG A 1099 11.38 -33.96 -17.19
CA ARG A 1099 10.44 -34.47 -16.18
C ARG A 1099 11.15 -34.97 -14.94
N THR A 1100 12.14 -35.85 -15.11
CA THR A 1100 12.89 -36.46 -14.00
C THR A 1100 13.58 -35.40 -13.14
N VAL A 1101 14.26 -34.43 -13.75
CA VAL A 1101 14.93 -33.32 -13.04
C VAL A 1101 13.91 -32.50 -12.25
N CYS A 1102 12.81 -32.08 -12.88
CA CYS A 1102 11.77 -31.29 -12.21
C CYS A 1102 11.13 -32.05 -11.03
N GLU A 1103 10.84 -33.34 -11.19
CA GLU A 1103 10.28 -34.17 -10.12
C GLU A 1103 11.22 -34.29 -8.91
N ASP A 1104 12.51 -34.53 -9.17
CA ASP A 1104 13.56 -34.60 -8.15
C ASP A 1104 13.67 -33.27 -7.37
N ASP A 1105 13.69 -32.12 -8.05
CA ASP A 1105 13.81 -30.80 -7.39
C ASP A 1105 12.58 -30.43 -6.55
N PHE A 1106 11.37 -30.80 -7.01
CA PHE A 1106 10.16 -30.67 -6.18
C PHE A 1106 10.22 -31.56 -4.93
N ASP A 1107 10.73 -32.79 -5.02
CA ASP A 1107 10.84 -33.70 -3.88
C ASP A 1107 11.98 -33.32 -2.93
N VAL A 1108 13.07 -32.74 -3.43
CA VAL A 1108 14.10 -32.09 -2.61
C VAL A 1108 13.48 -30.93 -1.82
N LEU A 1109 12.73 -30.03 -2.46
CA LEU A 1109 12.07 -28.93 -1.75
C LEU A 1109 11.06 -29.42 -0.71
N LEU A 1110 10.26 -30.45 -1.02
CA LEU A 1110 9.32 -31.05 -0.07
C LEU A 1110 10.05 -31.69 1.13
N THR A 1111 11.17 -32.35 0.90
CA THR A 1111 12.03 -32.95 1.95
C THR A 1111 12.63 -31.88 2.86
N VAL A 1112 13.08 -30.76 2.29
CA VAL A 1112 13.63 -29.62 3.04
C VAL A 1112 12.55 -28.90 3.85
N LEU A 1113 11.34 -28.71 3.31
CA LEU A 1113 10.20 -28.12 4.02
C LEU A 1113 9.70 -28.98 5.20
N ASP A 1114 9.89 -30.30 5.11
CA ASP A 1114 9.64 -31.29 6.16
C ASP A 1114 10.75 -31.32 7.24
N GLY A 1115 11.84 -30.55 7.05
CA GLY A 1115 12.95 -30.45 7.99
C GLY A 1115 13.95 -31.62 7.93
N ARG A 1116 13.94 -32.40 6.84
CA ARG A 1116 14.91 -33.48 6.59
C ARG A 1116 16.10 -32.95 5.76
N LEU A 1117 17.24 -33.64 5.85
CA LEU A 1117 18.41 -33.34 5.02
C LEU A 1117 18.14 -33.82 3.57
N PRO A 1118 18.35 -32.98 2.55
CA PRO A 1118 18.04 -33.33 1.16
C PRO A 1118 19.06 -34.30 0.56
N ALA A 1119 18.64 -34.95 -0.54
CA ALA A 1119 19.56 -35.53 -1.51
C ALA A 1119 20.33 -34.42 -2.26
N ALA A 1120 21.34 -34.78 -3.05
CA ALA A 1120 22.07 -33.80 -3.85
C ALA A 1120 21.16 -33.23 -4.96
N LEU A 1121 21.08 -31.90 -5.06
CA LEU A 1121 20.43 -31.20 -6.18
C LEU A 1121 21.10 -31.59 -7.51
N GLN A 1122 20.31 -31.80 -8.57
CA GLN A 1122 20.84 -31.84 -9.93
C GLN A 1122 20.97 -30.39 -10.41
N GLU A 1123 22.19 -29.95 -10.73
CA GLU A 1123 22.48 -28.50 -10.84
C GLU A 1123 22.15 -27.88 -12.22
N ASP A 1124 21.78 -28.67 -13.24
CA ASP A 1124 21.44 -28.19 -14.59
C ASP A 1124 20.37 -29.07 -15.27
N ILE A 1125 19.38 -28.44 -15.91
CA ILE A 1125 18.49 -29.11 -16.88
C ILE A 1125 19.36 -29.51 -18.11
N PRO A 1126 19.33 -30.77 -18.59
CA PRO A 1126 20.28 -31.29 -19.60
C PRO A 1126 20.07 -30.79 -21.05
N LEU A 1127 19.50 -29.59 -21.22
CA LEU A 1127 19.30 -28.92 -22.51
C LEU A 1127 20.31 -27.78 -22.78
N ALA A 1128 21.21 -27.48 -21.83
CA ALA A 1128 22.07 -26.28 -21.86
C ALA A 1128 23.10 -26.21 -23.01
N ASP A 1129 23.37 -27.33 -23.71
CA ASP A 1129 24.29 -27.43 -24.85
C ASP A 1129 23.59 -27.55 -26.22
N ARG A 1130 22.26 -27.35 -26.29
CA ARG A 1130 21.46 -27.41 -27.52
C ARG A 1130 21.59 -26.12 -28.36
N ASP A 1131 21.44 -26.24 -29.68
CA ASP A 1131 21.39 -25.11 -30.60
C ASP A 1131 19.94 -24.61 -30.75
N ASP A 1132 19.58 -23.61 -29.93
CA ASP A 1132 18.23 -23.02 -29.87
C ASP A 1132 17.84 -22.23 -31.14
N SER A 1133 18.73 -22.09 -32.14
CA SER A 1133 18.56 -21.14 -33.26
C SER A 1133 17.41 -21.42 -34.24
N GLY A 1134 16.68 -22.52 -34.05
CA GLY A 1134 15.52 -22.93 -34.86
C GLY A 1134 14.21 -23.17 -34.11
N ASP A 1135 14.16 -22.97 -32.79
CA ASP A 1135 12.97 -23.31 -31.99
C ASP A 1135 11.83 -22.27 -32.12
N SER A 1136 10.58 -22.73 -31.98
CA SER A 1136 9.42 -21.83 -32.03
C SER A 1136 9.35 -20.94 -30.79
N ARG A 1137 8.84 -19.71 -30.94
CA ARG A 1137 8.63 -18.77 -29.81
C ARG A 1137 7.71 -19.32 -28.71
N THR A 1138 6.81 -20.23 -29.06
CA THR A 1138 5.95 -20.98 -28.13
C THR A 1138 6.76 -21.98 -27.33
N LEU A 1139 7.66 -22.71 -27.98
CA LEU A 1139 8.55 -23.68 -27.35
C LEU A 1139 9.61 -22.99 -26.46
N GLU A 1140 10.22 -21.89 -26.93
CA GLU A 1140 11.07 -21.01 -26.11
C GLU A 1140 10.33 -20.58 -24.82
N ALA A 1141 9.03 -20.27 -24.91
CA ALA A 1141 8.22 -19.87 -23.76
C ALA A 1141 7.93 -21.03 -22.79
N VAL A 1142 7.74 -22.26 -23.29
CA VAL A 1142 7.64 -23.47 -22.45
C VAL A 1142 8.95 -23.72 -21.71
N LEU A 1143 10.07 -23.82 -22.42
CA LEU A 1143 11.41 -24.07 -21.84
C LEU A 1143 11.82 -22.97 -20.85
N SER A 1144 11.58 -21.70 -21.19
CA SER A 1144 11.80 -20.57 -20.30
C SER A 1144 10.93 -20.64 -19.04
N SER A 1145 9.67 -21.09 -19.14
CA SER A 1145 8.80 -21.26 -17.97
C SER A 1145 9.29 -22.36 -17.04
N ILE A 1146 9.74 -23.50 -17.60
CA ILE A 1146 10.32 -24.62 -16.84
C ILE A 1146 11.60 -24.18 -16.13
N ALA A 1147 12.55 -23.58 -16.86
CA ALA A 1147 13.81 -23.07 -16.29
C ALA A 1147 13.57 -21.99 -15.21
N ARG A 1148 12.44 -21.27 -15.25
CA ARG A 1148 12.05 -20.30 -14.21
C ARG A 1148 11.37 -20.95 -13.00
N ILE A 1149 10.65 -22.05 -13.19
CA ILE A 1149 10.15 -22.89 -12.09
C ILE A 1149 11.34 -23.45 -11.32
N ASP A 1150 12.25 -24.14 -12.00
CA ASP A 1150 13.49 -24.70 -11.43
C ASP A 1150 14.32 -23.63 -10.68
N GLN A 1151 14.70 -22.52 -11.34
CA GLN A 1151 15.41 -21.41 -10.67
C GLN A 1151 14.69 -20.90 -9.41
N THR A 1152 13.35 -20.98 -9.36
CA THR A 1152 12.58 -20.60 -8.18
C THR A 1152 12.63 -21.68 -7.09
N LEU A 1153 12.61 -22.97 -7.45
CA LEU A 1153 12.81 -24.10 -6.54
C LEU A 1153 14.22 -24.06 -5.91
N ALA A 1154 15.27 -23.92 -6.72
CA ALA A 1154 16.65 -23.80 -6.25
C ALA A 1154 16.82 -22.62 -5.26
N VAL A 1155 16.23 -21.46 -5.55
CA VAL A 1155 16.21 -20.32 -4.63
C VAL A 1155 15.42 -20.61 -3.35
N MET A 1156 14.32 -21.38 -3.40
CA MET A 1156 13.57 -21.77 -2.20
C MET A 1156 14.33 -22.77 -1.33
N ILE A 1157 15.07 -23.69 -1.94
CA ILE A 1157 15.93 -24.68 -1.27
C ILE A 1157 17.11 -23.98 -0.57
N ASP A 1158 17.83 -23.10 -1.26
CA ASP A 1158 18.93 -22.29 -0.69
C ASP A 1158 18.44 -21.44 0.49
N ASN A 1159 17.29 -20.77 0.34
CA ASN A 1159 16.69 -19.97 1.41
C ASN A 1159 16.30 -20.77 2.66
N ALA A 1160 16.17 -22.09 2.55
CA ALA A 1160 15.86 -22.98 3.67
C ALA A 1160 17.12 -23.63 4.28
N GLN A 1161 18.27 -23.65 3.60
CA GLN A 1161 19.54 -24.23 4.09
C GLN A 1161 20.77 -23.34 3.79
N PRO A 1162 20.97 -22.23 4.52
CA PRO A 1162 22.02 -21.25 4.21
C PRO A 1162 23.47 -21.69 4.46
N ASP A 1163 23.72 -22.82 5.17
CA ASP A 1163 25.07 -23.26 5.56
C ASP A 1163 25.75 -24.23 4.56
N THR A 1164 25.05 -24.72 3.54
CA THR A 1164 25.68 -25.54 2.47
C THR A 1164 26.32 -24.65 1.41
N GLY A 1165 27.53 -24.16 1.69
CA GLY A 1165 28.26 -23.17 0.88
C GLY A 1165 28.67 -23.57 -0.54
N ARG A 1166 27.70 -23.81 -1.45
CA ARG A 1166 27.91 -23.99 -2.90
C ARG A 1166 27.76 -22.69 -3.71
N PHE A 1167 26.93 -21.75 -3.29
CA PHE A 1167 26.70 -20.48 -4.02
C PHE A 1167 27.91 -19.56 -4.17
N ALA A 1168 29.02 -19.84 -3.46
CA ALA A 1168 30.32 -19.22 -3.72
C ALA A 1168 30.83 -19.49 -5.15
N ARG A 1169 30.42 -20.60 -5.80
CA ARG A 1169 30.85 -20.96 -7.17
C ARG A 1169 29.96 -20.37 -8.28
N ILE A 1170 28.66 -20.25 -8.05
CA ILE A 1170 27.72 -19.67 -9.03
C ILE A 1170 28.05 -18.19 -9.27
N ARG A 1171 28.47 -17.45 -8.23
CA ARG A 1171 28.91 -16.05 -8.37
C ARG A 1171 30.24 -15.89 -9.13
N SER A 1172 31.08 -16.94 -9.21
CA SER A 1172 32.26 -16.95 -10.10
C SER A 1172 31.95 -17.37 -11.54
N ALA A 1173 31.01 -18.29 -11.75
CA ALA A 1173 30.64 -18.76 -13.09
C ALA A 1173 29.91 -17.67 -13.91
N LEU A 1174 28.91 -17.00 -13.30
CA LEU A 1174 28.17 -15.88 -13.91
C LEU A 1174 28.97 -14.55 -13.98
N ALA A 1175 30.24 -14.55 -13.56
CA ALA A 1175 31.18 -13.46 -13.80
C ALA A 1175 32.17 -13.79 -14.95
N SER A 1176 32.02 -14.95 -15.58
CA SER A 1176 32.92 -15.48 -16.63
C SER A 1176 32.23 -15.88 -17.94
N LYS A 1177 30.92 -15.62 -18.04
CA LYS A 1177 30.11 -15.58 -19.27
C LYS A 1177 29.33 -14.26 -19.28
#